data_AF-A0A1V8SPC4-F1
#
_entry.id   AF-A0A1V8SPC4-F1
#
_cell.length_a   1.000
_cell.length_b   1.000
_cell.length_c   1.000
_cell.angle_alpha   90.00
_cell.angle_beta   90.00
_cell.angle_gamma   90.00
#
_symmetry.space_group_name_H-M   'P 1'
#
loop_
_entity.id
_entity.type
_entity.pdbx_description
1 polymer ?
#
loop_
_entity_poly.entity_id
_entity_poly.type
_entity_poly.pdbx_seq_one_letter_code
_entity_poly.pdbx_strand_id
1 'polypeptide(L)'
;MASSSLSLESTGPKYAIHKPQYTFAKETAADMGLYTKLPEDLQEVDVIIAGGGLAGCVVAGRLAEADPDLSILIIEQGPNNYAVPDIVHPGLFPRNLHPNSKHTLFWQGNQSEVLANRRPIVPSGGTLGGGSSVNWMVYTRAARSDYDAFDAPGWSADELYPFLKKFESYQGKGSKDHHGFEGPIGVSSGTFRGKRGEDAFIEAATAVGYTEFEDLQNLDKNHGTERWLRYVAPNGRRSDAAHGYIHPKLRSGDFPNLHVLVEKQVVRVLFDENKKAVGVEYQTNARFQANPEMQVALQAPKTVRARRLVVCSAGANGTPLILERSGVGNAQILEKAGVKVVEDLPGVGHDYQDHHLTLYAYRTNLTKRETLNGFLDGGIDIQEAIRNNDELLGWNSMDASGKFRPTEAEVEALGPEFKAAWEKDFKDKPDKPLMIIALYLAYFADHSSLPDDSQYVSMANWTAYPYSRGHIHITGPGLLDPIDFDVGYLKDDNDIDLKKHIWAYKLQREMWRRMPIFRGELATSHPKFPEGSKAAVIEKADGPIFDGEKRIEYTAEDEKAIEQKIREIVSTTWHSLGTCKIASREKMGVVDPTLSVHGVTGLKLADLSVPPHNVGANTGNTAYVVGERAADLFIKELGLGQQARVDSPVDDGQAKGYSPVADEQAKEVGIVSLFNGDDKKNKQLPKTTSAEVRAFLLDFDKVPSWTQTSRLIKNLVVHRSGSQEIVAGIDAEEGDIINVLSAQVGWADATIYINTATHFGYQGGAYGFKAQHWWEFLPLDPRDASKTRFRHCERMSGWSAFLFWPRSPLHSWLKGLFDGFDKELKAAVEEQNSSS
;
A
#
# COMPACT_ATOMS: atom_id res chain seq x y z
N MET A 1 -56.87 24.52 -23.35
CA MET A 1 -57.96 24.97 -22.47
C MET A 1 -57.56 24.58 -21.04
N ALA A 2 -57.02 25.53 -20.28
CA ALA A 2 -57.63 26.13 -19.07
C ALA A 2 -57.60 25.15 -17.86
N SER A 3 -56.61 25.22 -16.97
CA SER A 3 -56.44 26.13 -15.81
C SER A 3 -57.42 25.89 -14.65
N SER A 4 -56.91 25.60 -13.45
CA SER A 4 -57.37 26.25 -12.21
C SER A 4 -56.44 25.96 -11.03
N SER A 5 -55.77 27.02 -10.61
CA SER A 5 -55.19 27.27 -9.29
C SER A 5 -56.25 27.43 -8.21
N LEU A 6 -55.94 27.08 -6.95
CA LEU A 6 -56.59 27.65 -5.77
C LEU A 6 -55.56 27.84 -4.64
N SER A 7 -55.44 29.08 -4.20
CA SER A 7 -54.70 29.56 -3.04
C SER A 7 -55.61 29.58 -1.80
N LEU A 8 -55.03 29.48 -0.61
CA LEU A 8 -55.49 30.20 0.58
C LEU A 8 -54.38 30.27 1.64
N GLU A 9 -54.26 31.48 2.19
CA GLU A 9 -53.21 32.01 3.06
C GLU A 9 -53.24 31.43 4.49
N SER A 10 -52.10 31.45 5.19
CA SER A 10 -52.10 31.55 6.65
C SER A 10 -51.05 32.55 7.14
N THR A 11 -51.53 33.38 8.05
CA THR A 11 -50.90 34.52 8.70
C THR A 11 -49.92 34.10 9.78
N GLY A 12 -48.69 34.63 9.76
CA GLY A 12 -47.70 34.49 10.84
C GLY A 12 -46.80 35.73 10.96
N PRO A 13 -46.31 36.08 12.16
CA PRO A 13 -45.75 37.40 12.45
C PRO A 13 -44.37 37.63 11.83
N LYS A 14 -44.15 38.88 11.38
CA LYS A 14 -42.90 39.40 10.83
C LYS A 14 -41.79 39.42 11.89
N TYR A 15 -40.82 38.52 11.77
CA TYR A 15 -39.50 38.68 12.39
C TYR A 15 -38.54 39.26 11.37
N ALA A 16 -38.06 40.48 11.63
CA ALA A 16 -37.00 41.11 10.86
C ALA A 16 -35.68 40.35 11.12
N ILE A 17 -35.28 39.52 10.16
CA ILE A 17 -33.95 38.91 10.17
C ILE A 17 -32.98 39.95 9.60
N HIS A 18 -32.25 40.60 10.49
CA HIS A 18 -31.00 41.27 10.15
C HIS A 18 -30.10 40.24 9.47
N LYS A 19 -29.84 40.40 8.17
CA LYS A 19 -28.79 39.65 7.47
C LYS A 19 -27.45 40.29 7.85
N PRO A 20 -26.55 39.61 8.59
CA PRO A 20 -25.16 40.00 8.53
C PRO A 20 -24.69 39.66 7.12
N GLN A 21 -24.20 40.66 6.40
CA GLN A 21 -23.39 40.42 5.20
C GLN A 21 -22.12 39.69 5.66
N TYR A 22 -22.16 38.37 5.65
CA TYR A 22 -20.95 37.56 5.68
C TYR A 22 -20.28 37.72 4.33
N THR A 23 -19.23 38.54 4.29
CA THR A 23 -18.20 38.49 3.26
C THR A 23 -17.71 37.04 3.13
N PHE A 24 -17.98 36.42 2.00
CA PHE A 24 -17.40 35.14 1.60
C PHE A 24 -15.89 35.32 1.44
N ALA A 25 -15.15 35.00 2.50
CA ALA A 25 -13.70 34.83 2.46
C ALA A 25 -13.36 33.57 3.26
N LYS A 26 -13.67 32.41 2.67
CA LYS A 26 -13.18 31.07 3.08
C LYS A 26 -13.25 30.10 1.88
N GLU A 27 -12.67 30.52 0.76
CA GLU A 27 -12.19 29.62 -0.30
C GLU A 27 -10.67 29.75 -0.32
N THR A 28 -9.90 29.00 0.48
CA THR A 28 -8.42 29.15 0.40
C THR A 28 -7.55 27.93 0.75
N ALA A 29 -8.09 26.72 1.03
CA ALA A 29 -7.20 25.58 1.32
C ALA A 29 -7.71 24.17 0.91
N ALA A 30 -8.94 24.04 0.43
CA ALA A 30 -9.41 22.75 -0.08
C ALA A 30 -8.95 22.62 -1.54
N ASP A 31 -7.90 21.81 -1.74
CA ASP A 31 -7.47 21.25 -3.02
C ASP A 31 -6.73 22.21 -3.99
N MET A 32 -5.82 23.05 -3.49
CA MET A 32 -4.83 23.69 -4.38
C MET A 32 -4.06 22.60 -5.14
N GLY A 33 -4.03 22.70 -6.47
CA GLY A 33 -3.34 21.74 -7.34
C GLY A 33 -4.19 20.58 -7.86
N LEU A 34 -5.48 20.43 -7.50
CA LEU A 34 -6.37 19.41 -8.08
C LEU A 34 -7.35 20.03 -9.09
N TYR A 35 -7.46 19.45 -10.27
CA TYR A 35 -8.19 20.02 -11.41
C TYR A 35 -9.05 18.99 -12.15
N THR A 36 -10.22 19.41 -12.60
CA THR A 36 -11.00 18.75 -13.68
C THR A 36 -10.87 19.50 -15.01
N LYS A 37 -10.39 20.75 -14.95
CA LYS A 37 -9.96 21.57 -16.08
C LYS A 37 -8.66 22.27 -15.67
N LEU A 38 -7.60 22.04 -16.43
CA LEU A 38 -6.30 22.66 -16.18
C LEU A 38 -6.39 24.20 -16.34
N PRO A 39 -5.71 24.98 -15.49
CA PRO A 39 -5.55 26.43 -15.69
C PRO A 39 -4.97 26.76 -17.07
N GLU A 40 -5.40 27.87 -17.67
CA GLU A 40 -4.98 28.24 -19.04
C GLU A 40 -3.51 28.62 -19.14
N ASP A 41 -2.91 29.08 -18.04
CA ASP A 41 -1.50 29.42 -17.90
C ASP A 41 -0.61 28.18 -17.68
N LEU A 42 -1.16 27.04 -17.25
CA LEU A 42 -0.40 25.81 -17.01
C LEU A 42 -0.27 24.97 -18.30
N GLN A 43 0.47 25.49 -19.28
CA GLN A 43 0.72 24.81 -20.57
C GLN A 43 2.00 23.98 -20.59
N GLU A 44 2.89 24.15 -19.60
CA GLU A 44 4.17 23.46 -19.52
C GLU A 44 4.61 23.25 -18.06
N VAL A 45 5.07 22.04 -17.75
CA VAL A 45 5.63 21.65 -16.44
C VAL A 45 6.99 20.97 -16.61
N ASP A 46 7.71 20.68 -15.54
CA ASP A 46 8.98 19.94 -15.62
C ASP A 46 8.75 18.46 -15.88
N VAL A 47 7.81 17.86 -15.14
CA VAL A 47 7.51 16.43 -15.20
C VAL A 47 6.01 16.19 -15.42
N ILE A 48 5.68 15.38 -16.41
CA ILE A 48 4.31 14.86 -16.60
C ILE A 48 4.28 13.39 -16.22
N ILE A 49 3.27 12.99 -15.45
CA ILE A 49 2.97 11.61 -15.10
C ILE A 49 1.63 11.24 -15.74
N ALA A 50 1.67 10.45 -16.80
CA ALA A 50 0.51 9.93 -17.52
C ALA A 50 -0.03 8.68 -16.82
N GLY A 51 -1.01 8.89 -15.94
CA GLY A 51 -1.62 7.85 -15.11
C GLY A 51 -1.39 8.12 -13.61
N GLY A 52 -2.47 8.38 -12.88
CA GLY A 52 -2.46 8.56 -11.43
C GLY A 52 -2.61 7.24 -10.68
N GLY A 53 -2.04 6.16 -11.21
CA GLY A 53 -2.03 4.85 -10.57
C GLY A 53 -1.10 4.78 -9.36
N LEU A 54 -1.04 3.63 -8.70
CA LEU A 54 -0.24 3.40 -7.49
C LEU A 54 1.22 3.88 -7.65
N ALA A 55 1.94 3.37 -8.64
CA ALA A 55 3.34 3.73 -8.86
C ALA A 55 3.49 5.20 -9.32
N GLY A 56 2.56 5.72 -10.12
CA GLY A 56 2.53 7.13 -10.52
C GLY A 56 2.37 8.08 -9.33
N CYS A 57 1.51 7.74 -8.37
CA CYS A 57 1.37 8.49 -7.11
C CYS A 57 2.67 8.47 -6.28
N VAL A 58 3.35 7.33 -6.19
CA VAL A 58 4.64 7.23 -5.48
C VAL A 58 5.68 8.12 -6.14
N VAL A 59 5.85 8.01 -7.47
CA VAL A 59 6.82 8.81 -8.23
C VAL A 59 6.55 10.30 -8.05
N ALA A 60 5.31 10.75 -8.25
CA ALA A 60 4.95 12.16 -8.10
C ALA A 60 5.23 12.68 -6.68
N GLY A 61 4.79 11.93 -5.67
CA GLY A 61 4.98 12.31 -4.27
C GLY A 61 6.45 12.39 -3.89
N ARG A 62 7.27 11.43 -4.30
CA ARG A 62 8.71 11.41 -4.01
C ARG A 62 9.49 12.49 -4.77
N LEU A 63 9.13 12.77 -6.02
CA LEU A 63 9.73 13.88 -6.78
C LEU A 63 9.42 15.23 -6.13
N ALA A 64 8.17 15.45 -5.73
CA ALA A 64 7.76 16.66 -5.02
C ALA A 64 8.49 16.83 -3.68
N GLU A 65 8.73 15.74 -2.94
CA GLU A 65 9.55 15.74 -1.71
C GLU A 65 11.01 16.09 -1.96
N ALA A 66 11.57 15.63 -3.08
CA ALA A 66 12.98 15.85 -3.41
C ALA A 66 13.27 17.29 -3.85
N ASP A 67 12.28 17.96 -4.46
CA ASP A 67 12.35 19.35 -4.91
C ASP A 67 10.94 19.98 -4.99
N PRO A 68 10.53 20.78 -3.98
CA PRO A 68 9.23 21.46 -3.98
C PRO A 68 9.04 22.50 -5.12
N ASP A 69 10.13 22.97 -5.73
CA ASP A 69 10.08 23.90 -6.86
C ASP A 69 9.85 23.19 -8.20
N LEU A 70 9.99 21.85 -8.24
CA LEU A 70 9.74 21.05 -9.43
C LEU A 70 8.24 21.04 -9.75
N SER A 71 7.87 21.52 -10.94
CA SER A 71 6.48 21.46 -11.39
C SER A 71 6.13 20.08 -11.97
N ILE A 72 5.14 19.44 -11.37
CA ILE A 72 4.73 18.07 -11.67
C ILE A 72 3.24 18.07 -12.02
N LEU A 73 2.87 17.44 -13.14
CA LEU A 73 1.47 17.23 -13.52
C LEU A 73 1.15 15.74 -13.62
N ILE A 74 0.28 15.24 -12.75
CA ILE A 74 -0.36 13.94 -12.89
C ILE A 74 -1.61 14.11 -13.76
N ILE A 75 -1.78 13.27 -14.79
CA ILE A 75 -3.02 13.20 -15.57
C ILE A 75 -3.66 11.83 -15.36
N GLU A 76 -4.86 11.82 -14.78
CA GLU A 76 -5.60 10.61 -14.43
C GLU A 76 -6.94 10.56 -15.17
N GLN A 77 -7.25 9.41 -15.77
CA GLN A 77 -8.47 9.24 -16.56
C GLN A 77 -9.74 9.13 -15.72
N GLY A 78 -9.61 8.61 -14.50
CA GLY A 78 -10.68 8.48 -13.53
C GLY A 78 -10.86 9.71 -12.65
N PRO A 79 -11.81 9.66 -11.70
CA PRO A 79 -12.10 10.78 -10.81
C PRO A 79 -11.09 10.80 -9.65
N ASN A 80 -11.13 11.90 -8.89
CA ASN A 80 -10.50 11.98 -7.57
C ASN A 80 -11.08 10.88 -6.63
N ASN A 81 -10.23 10.31 -5.78
CA ASN A 81 -10.62 9.30 -4.79
C ASN A 81 -10.75 9.84 -3.35
N TYR A 82 -10.45 11.12 -3.11
CA TYR A 82 -10.44 11.69 -1.76
C TYR A 82 -11.82 11.59 -1.07
N ALA A 83 -11.84 10.99 0.12
CA ALA A 83 -13.03 10.84 0.97
C ALA A 83 -14.24 10.13 0.31
N VAL A 84 -14.04 9.38 -0.78
CA VAL A 84 -15.10 8.59 -1.44
C VAL A 84 -15.44 7.37 -0.57
N PRO A 85 -16.68 7.21 -0.06
CA PRO A 85 -17.01 6.15 0.90
C PRO A 85 -16.69 4.73 0.41
N ASP A 86 -17.02 4.40 -0.84
CA ASP A 86 -16.77 3.09 -1.46
C ASP A 86 -15.27 2.76 -1.61
N ILE A 87 -14.40 3.75 -1.42
CA ILE A 87 -12.93 3.62 -1.46
C ILE A 87 -12.36 3.60 -0.05
N VAL A 88 -12.67 4.62 0.77
CA VAL A 88 -12.03 4.81 2.08
C VAL A 88 -12.48 3.80 3.13
N HIS A 89 -13.61 3.13 2.93
CA HIS A 89 -14.09 2.05 3.78
C HIS A 89 -13.79 0.68 3.13
N PRO A 90 -12.78 -0.05 3.64
CA PRO A 90 -12.43 -1.40 3.21
C PRO A 90 -13.63 -2.32 2.93
N GLY A 91 -14.61 -2.40 3.85
CA GLY A 91 -15.75 -3.30 3.73
C GLY A 91 -16.66 -3.07 2.53
N LEU A 92 -16.51 -1.94 1.84
CA LEU A 92 -17.30 -1.56 0.66
C LEU A 92 -16.59 -1.84 -0.66
N PHE A 93 -15.35 -2.36 -0.64
CA PHE A 93 -14.55 -2.59 -1.86
C PHE A 93 -15.28 -3.35 -2.98
N PRO A 94 -16.15 -4.35 -2.74
CA PRO A 94 -16.77 -5.13 -3.82
C PRO A 94 -17.65 -4.27 -4.73
N ARG A 95 -18.17 -3.14 -4.22
CA ARG A 95 -18.99 -2.19 -5.00
C ARG A 95 -18.21 -1.57 -6.15
N ASN A 96 -16.88 -1.49 -6.05
CA ASN A 96 -16.03 -1.00 -7.13
C ASN A 96 -15.99 -1.95 -8.35
N LEU A 97 -16.33 -3.24 -8.16
CA LEU A 97 -16.40 -4.21 -9.26
C LEU A 97 -17.76 -4.21 -9.97
N HIS A 98 -18.74 -3.43 -9.51
CA HIS A 98 -20.02 -3.31 -10.21
C HIS A 98 -19.79 -2.73 -11.62
N PRO A 99 -20.46 -3.22 -12.68
CA PRO A 99 -20.23 -2.76 -14.06
C PRO A 99 -20.35 -1.25 -14.26
N ASN A 100 -21.19 -0.59 -13.45
CA ASN A 100 -21.42 0.87 -13.48
C ASN A 100 -20.45 1.68 -12.60
N SER A 101 -19.45 1.02 -12.00
CA SER A 101 -18.43 1.70 -11.19
C SER A 101 -17.70 2.75 -12.02
N LYS A 102 -17.58 3.96 -11.46
CA LYS A 102 -16.77 5.05 -12.04
C LYS A 102 -15.31 4.99 -11.62
N HIS A 103 -14.94 4.07 -10.74
CA HIS A 103 -13.60 3.95 -10.17
C HIS A 103 -12.77 2.81 -10.77
N THR A 104 -13.37 2.02 -11.66
CA THR A 104 -12.80 0.81 -12.22
C THR A 104 -12.93 0.81 -13.74
N LEU A 105 -11.86 0.38 -14.40
CA LEU A 105 -11.83 0.09 -15.84
C LEU A 105 -12.10 -1.40 -16.03
N PHE A 106 -12.80 -1.76 -17.10
CA PHE A 106 -13.14 -3.15 -17.42
C PHE A 106 -12.64 -3.45 -18.82
N TRP A 107 -11.47 -4.09 -18.90
CA TRP A 107 -10.83 -4.45 -20.17
C TRP A 107 -11.44 -5.75 -20.67
N GLN A 108 -12.13 -5.71 -21.81
CA GLN A 108 -12.69 -6.92 -22.40
C GLN A 108 -11.63 -7.63 -23.23
N GLY A 109 -11.32 -8.87 -22.87
CA GLY A 109 -10.47 -9.75 -23.65
C GLY A 109 -11.22 -10.38 -24.83
N ASN A 110 -10.43 -10.88 -25.78
CA ASN A 110 -10.88 -11.63 -26.93
C ASN A 110 -11.62 -12.90 -26.51
N GLN A 111 -12.48 -13.39 -27.41
CA GLN A 111 -13.11 -14.69 -27.23
C GLN A 111 -12.05 -15.79 -27.30
N SER A 112 -12.11 -16.76 -26.38
CA SER A 112 -11.15 -17.86 -26.31
C SER A 112 -11.85 -19.21 -26.19
N GLU A 113 -11.57 -20.11 -27.14
CA GLU A 113 -12.08 -21.50 -27.14
C GLU A 113 -11.59 -22.27 -25.91
N VAL A 114 -10.31 -22.07 -25.54
CA VAL A 114 -9.64 -22.65 -24.36
C VAL A 114 -10.36 -22.28 -23.05
N LEU A 115 -11.06 -21.13 -23.03
CA LEU A 115 -11.83 -20.62 -21.89
C LEU A 115 -13.33 -20.87 -22.04
N ALA A 116 -13.70 -21.99 -22.65
CA ALA A 116 -15.10 -22.36 -22.91
C ALA A 116 -15.87 -21.28 -23.69
N ASN A 117 -15.22 -20.68 -24.69
CA ASN A 117 -15.78 -19.63 -25.57
C ASN A 117 -16.15 -18.32 -24.87
N ARG A 118 -15.61 -18.05 -23.68
CA ARG A 118 -15.84 -16.79 -22.96
C ARG A 118 -15.00 -15.65 -23.52
N ARG A 119 -15.48 -14.43 -23.24
CA ARG A 119 -14.73 -13.17 -23.34
C ARG A 119 -14.41 -12.68 -21.94
N PRO A 120 -13.21 -12.97 -21.40
CA PRO A 120 -12.87 -12.60 -20.03
C PRO A 120 -12.84 -11.08 -19.87
N ILE A 121 -13.28 -10.60 -18.71
CA ILE A 121 -13.14 -9.19 -18.34
C ILE A 121 -12.00 -9.08 -17.33
N VAL A 122 -11.06 -8.19 -17.58
CA VAL A 122 -9.95 -7.88 -16.69
C VAL A 122 -10.16 -6.49 -16.12
N PRO A 123 -10.63 -6.36 -14.87
CA PRO A 123 -10.73 -5.06 -14.22
C PRO A 123 -9.36 -4.43 -13.90
N SER A 124 -9.30 -3.10 -13.82
CA SER A 124 -8.17 -2.37 -13.23
C SER A 124 -8.65 -1.09 -12.54
N GLY A 125 -7.80 -0.47 -11.74
CA GLY A 125 -8.10 0.86 -11.20
C GLY A 125 -8.36 1.88 -12.32
N GLY A 126 -9.36 2.73 -12.14
CA GLY A 126 -9.77 3.81 -13.04
C GLY A 126 -10.16 5.05 -12.25
N THR A 127 -9.33 5.41 -11.28
CA THR A 127 -9.45 6.55 -10.36
C THR A 127 -8.06 6.85 -9.80
N LEU A 128 -7.86 8.05 -9.23
CA LEU A 128 -6.60 8.40 -8.57
C LEU A 128 -6.22 7.35 -7.49
N GLY A 129 -4.94 6.98 -7.44
CA GLY A 129 -4.41 5.84 -6.67
C GLY A 129 -4.50 4.50 -7.42
N GLY A 130 -5.22 4.43 -8.53
CA GLY A 130 -5.37 3.25 -9.38
C GLY A 130 -5.86 2.03 -8.61
N GLY A 131 -5.18 0.89 -8.79
CA GLY A 131 -5.53 -0.36 -8.12
C GLY A 131 -5.57 -0.24 -6.59
N SER A 132 -4.71 0.57 -5.97
CA SER A 132 -4.69 0.72 -4.50
C SER A 132 -6.00 1.28 -3.93
N SER A 133 -6.76 2.03 -4.72
CA SER A 133 -8.05 2.63 -4.34
C SER A 133 -9.22 1.65 -4.41
N VAL A 134 -9.12 0.57 -5.20
CA VAL A 134 -10.25 -0.34 -5.49
C VAL A 134 -9.96 -1.82 -5.25
N ASN A 135 -8.70 -2.19 -5.04
CA ASN A 135 -8.29 -3.56 -4.81
C ASN A 135 -8.86 -4.14 -3.50
N TRP A 136 -8.58 -5.42 -3.30
CA TRP A 136 -9.02 -6.19 -2.13
C TRP A 136 -8.15 -5.97 -0.88
N MET A 137 -7.18 -5.05 -0.96
CA MET A 137 -6.28 -4.63 0.13
C MET A 137 -5.42 -5.74 0.72
N VAL A 138 -5.31 -6.92 0.11
CA VAL A 138 -4.49 -8.00 0.67
C VAL A 138 -3.01 -7.64 0.62
N TYR A 139 -2.30 -7.88 1.72
CA TYR A 139 -0.87 -7.61 1.84
C TYR A 139 -0.06 -8.88 1.61
N THR A 140 0.71 -8.92 0.53
CA THR A 140 1.57 -10.07 0.19
C THR A 140 2.86 -9.56 -0.42
N ARG A 141 3.97 -10.22 -0.12
CA ARG A 141 5.27 -9.94 -0.74
C ARG A 141 5.71 -11.11 -1.60
N ALA A 142 6.31 -10.75 -2.75
CA ALA A 142 6.95 -11.68 -3.66
C ALA A 142 8.05 -12.49 -2.95
N ALA A 143 8.44 -13.61 -3.54
CA ALA A 143 9.59 -14.36 -3.07
C ALA A 143 10.89 -13.63 -3.44
N ARG A 144 11.96 -13.89 -2.71
CA ARG A 144 13.30 -13.35 -3.00
C ARG A 144 13.71 -13.64 -4.45
N SER A 145 13.61 -14.90 -4.86
CA SER A 145 14.01 -15.32 -6.21
C SER A 145 13.15 -14.74 -7.33
N ASP A 146 12.04 -14.06 -7.02
CA ASP A 146 11.25 -13.36 -8.05
C ASP A 146 11.92 -12.08 -8.50
N TYR A 147 12.45 -11.30 -7.55
CA TYR A 147 13.20 -10.08 -7.87
C TYR A 147 14.56 -10.40 -8.47
N ASP A 148 15.25 -11.42 -7.94
CA ASP A 148 16.53 -11.86 -8.52
C ASP A 148 16.36 -12.36 -9.97
N ALA A 149 15.20 -12.95 -10.29
CA ALA A 149 14.88 -13.37 -11.64
C ALA A 149 14.67 -12.21 -12.63
N PHE A 150 14.57 -10.95 -12.20
CA PHE A 150 14.53 -9.82 -13.13
C PHE A 150 15.84 -9.69 -13.92
N ASP A 151 16.95 -10.23 -13.40
CA ASP A 151 18.26 -10.26 -14.07
C ASP A 151 18.68 -8.86 -14.60
N ALA A 152 18.38 -7.84 -13.81
CA ALA A 152 18.59 -6.44 -14.14
C ALA A 152 19.32 -5.72 -12.99
N PRO A 153 20.41 -4.96 -13.26
CA PRO A 153 21.12 -4.21 -12.23
C PRO A 153 20.19 -3.27 -11.46
N GLY A 154 20.24 -3.30 -10.13
CA GLY A 154 19.40 -2.44 -9.29
C GLY A 154 18.00 -2.99 -9.01
N TRP A 155 17.71 -4.24 -9.40
CA TRP A 155 16.41 -4.89 -9.26
C TRP A 155 16.47 -6.25 -8.54
N SER A 156 17.64 -6.65 -8.03
CA SER A 156 17.73 -7.83 -7.17
C SER A 156 16.94 -7.64 -5.87
N ALA A 157 16.59 -8.74 -5.20
CA ALA A 157 15.83 -8.67 -3.96
C ALA A 157 16.54 -7.81 -2.90
N ASP A 158 17.86 -7.92 -2.78
CA ASP A 158 18.66 -7.16 -1.81
C ASP A 158 18.69 -5.66 -2.14
N GLU A 159 18.76 -5.31 -3.42
CA GLU A 159 18.70 -3.91 -3.87
C GLU A 159 17.30 -3.30 -3.70
N LEU A 160 16.24 -4.12 -3.82
CA LEU A 160 14.85 -3.69 -3.63
C LEU A 160 14.39 -3.71 -2.16
N TYR A 161 15.11 -4.42 -1.30
CA TYR A 161 14.76 -4.60 0.11
C TYR A 161 14.58 -3.29 0.90
N PRO A 162 15.44 -2.26 0.74
CA PRO A 162 15.22 -0.98 1.40
C PRO A 162 13.92 -0.31 0.95
N PHE A 163 13.54 -0.44 -0.33
CA PHE A 163 12.30 0.13 -0.87
C PHE A 163 11.06 -0.59 -0.38
N LEU A 164 11.13 -1.93 -0.21
CA LEU A 164 10.10 -2.73 0.44
C LEU A 164 9.76 -2.20 1.84
N LYS A 165 10.77 -1.78 2.61
CA LYS A 165 10.59 -1.19 3.94
C LYS A 165 10.16 0.29 3.88
N LYS A 166 10.62 1.04 2.88
CA LYS A 166 10.45 2.49 2.81
C LYS A 166 8.99 2.95 2.73
N PHE A 167 8.15 2.23 1.98
CA PHE A 167 6.76 2.67 1.77
C PHE A 167 5.81 2.26 2.91
N GLU A 168 6.16 1.25 3.70
CA GLU A 168 5.23 0.61 4.63
C GLU A 168 5.34 1.12 6.07
N SER A 169 4.20 1.14 6.75
CA SER A 169 4.07 1.20 8.20
C SER A 169 3.37 -0.08 8.66
N TYR A 170 4.18 -1.09 8.97
CA TYR A 170 3.75 -2.46 9.27
C TYR A 170 3.35 -2.63 10.74
N GLN A 171 2.23 -3.29 10.97
CA GLN A 171 1.67 -3.52 12.31
C GLN A 171 1.35 -4.99 12.58
N GLY A 172 1.98 -5.88 11.82
CA GLY A 172 1.96 -7.31 12.09
C GLY A 172 2.98 -7.73 13.13
N LYS A 173 3.15 -9.04 13.27
CA LYS A 173 4.08 -9.65 14.22
C LYS A 173 5.45 -9.98 13.61
N GLY A 174 5.63 -9.77 12.31
CA GLY A 174 6.92 -9.97 11.62
C GLY A 174 8.07 -9.13 12.20
N SER A 175 9.30 -9.61 12.01
CA SER A 175 10.51 -8.96 12.54
C SER A 175 10.70 -7.55 11.96
N LYS A 176 11.26 -6.65 12.78
CA LYS A 176 11.67 -5.30 12.34
C LYS A 176 12.76 -5.31 11.28
N ASP A 177 13.46 -6.43 11.14
CA ASP A 177 14.48 -6.61 10.10
C ASP A 177 13.83 -6.68 8.72
N HIS A 178 12.63 -7.28 8.62
CA HIS A 178 11.92 -7.48 7.36
C HIS A 178 10.99 -6.33 6.97
N HIS A 179 10.52 -5.56 7.94
CA HIS A 179 9.48 -4.57 7.71
C HIS A 179 9.87 -3.12 8.05
N GLY A 180 9.21 -2.17 7.40
CA GLY A 180 9.22 -0.75 7.71
C GLY A 180 8.05 -0.35 8.61
N PHE A 181 8.24 0.73 9.37
CA PHE A 181 7.27 1.18 10.39
C PHE A 181 6.87 2.65 10.24
N GLU A 182 7.49 3.36 9.32
CA GLU A 182 7.39 4.83 9.19
C GLU A 182 6.92 5.28 7.80
N GLY A 183 6.74 4.34 6.87
CA GLY A 183 6.27 4.65 5.52
C GLY A 183 4.80 5.08 5.48
N PRO A 184 4.37 5.76 4.39
CA PRO A 184 3.03 6.33 4.30
C PRO A 184 1.89 5.29 4.17
N ILE A 185 2.20 4.02 3.89
CA ILE A 185 1.19 2.98 3.64
C ILE A 185 1.05 2.07 4.85
N GLY A 186 -0.07 2.20 5.57
CA GLY A 186 -0.38 1.36 6.72
C GLY A 186 -0.77 -0.08 6.34
N VAL A 187 -0.14 -1.05 7.00
CA VAL A 187 -0.44 -2.49 6.90
C VAL A 187 -0.83 -3.02 8.28
N SER A 188 -2.06 -3.52 8.45
CA SER A 188 -2.57 -3.94 9.76
C SER A 188 -3.61 -5.07 9.68
N SER A 189 -4.17 -5.43 10.84
CA SER A 189 -5.32 -6.34 10.95
C SER A 189 -6.65 -5.71 10.47
N GLY A 190 -6.69 -4.40 10.21
CA GLY A 190 -7.94 -3.66 10.12
C GLY A 190 -8.66 -3.62 11.47
N THR A 191 -9.94 -3.25 11.44
CA THR A 191 -10.79 -3.09 12.65
C THR A 191 -11.51 -4.37 13.06
N PHE A 192 -11.52 -5.40 12.22
CA PHE A 192 -12.21 -6.67 12.48
C PHE A 192 -11.48 -7.87 11.84
N ARG A 193 -11.69 -9.06 12.40
CA ARG A 193 -11.29 -10.36 11.84
C ARG A 193 -12.37 -11.41 12.14
N GLY A 194 -12.75 -12.20 11.14
CA GLY A 194 -13.62 -13.36 11.27
C GLY A 194 -12.88 -14.57 11.86
N LYS A 195 -12.57 -14.50 13.16
CA LYS A 195 -11.70 -15.47 13.87
C LYS A 195 -12.09 -16.93 13.66
N ARG A 196 -13.38 -17.27 13.71
CA ARG A 196 -13.84 -18.66 13.50
C ARG A 196 -13.48 -19.21 12.12
N GLY A 197 -13.61 -18.40 11.07
CA GLY A 197 -13.20 -18.80 9.74
C GLY A 197 -11.69 -18.87 9.60
N GLU A 198 -11.00 -17.85 10.12
CA GLU A 198 -9.54 -17.77 10.15
C GLU A 198 -8.90 -18.99 10.83
N ASP A 199 -9.32 -19.31 12.06
CA ASP A 199 -8.85 -20.46 12.85
C ASP A 199 -9.12 -21.76 12.09
N ALA A 200 -10.33 -21.93 11.55
CA ALA A 200 -10.70 -23.12 10.79
C ALA A 200 -9.80 -23.34 9.55
N PHE A 201 -9.38 -22.27 8.87
CA PHE A 201 -8.46 -22.38 7.73
C PHE A 201 -7.06 -22.82 8.15
N ILE A 202 -6.50 -22.18 9.17
CA ILE A 202 -5.18 -22.53 9.69
C ILE A 202 -5.14 -23.97 10.18
N GLU A 203 -6.16 -24.38 10.96
CA GLU A 203 -6.27 -25.73 11.48
C GLU A 203 -6.42 -26.77 10.37
N ALA A 204 -7.27 -26.51 9.37
CA ALA A 204 -7.46 -27.40 8.23
C ALA A 204 -6.21 -27.52 7.36
N ALA A 205 -5.47 -26.43 7.15
CA ALA A 205 -4.20 -26.45 6.44
C ALA A 205 -3.14 -27.26 7.20
N THR A 206 -3.06 -27.08 8.52
CA THR A 206 -2.16 -27.82 9.40
C THR A 206 -2.47 -29.32 9.36
N ALA A 207 -3.75 -29.69 9.39
CA ALA A 207 -4.19 -31.08 9.31
C ALA A 207 -3.83 -31.77 7.99
N VAL A 208 -3.55 -31.01 6.92
CA VAL A 208 -3.08 -31.55 5.62
C VAL A 208 -1.60 -31.24 5.33
N GLY A 209 -0.84 -30.82 6.35
CA GLY A 209 0.62 -30.75 6.31
C GLY A 209 1.24 -29.36 6.14
N TYR A 210 0.45 -28.28 6.16
CA TYR A 210 0.96 -26.91 5.98
C TYR A 210 1.05 -26.17 7.31
N THR A 211 2.25 -25.71 7.67
CA THR A 211 2.50 -25.02 8.95
C THR A 211 2.01 -23.57 8.91
N GLU A 212 1.49 -23.07 10.02
CA GLU A 212 1.24 -21.63 10.23
C GLU A 212 2.56 -20.91 10.51
N PHE A 213 2.82 -19.85 9.75
CA PHE A 213 3.91 -18.92 10.00
C PHE A 213 3.38 -17.63 10.62
N GLU A 214 4.18 -17.07 11.53
CA GLU A 214 3.93 -15.73 12.09
C GLU A 214 4.00 -14.62 11.04
N ASP A 215 4.83 -14.82 10.01
CA ASP A 215 5.05 -13.91 8.89
C ASP A 215 5.50 -14.74 7.68
N LEU A 216 4.64 -14.85 6.67
CA LEU A 216 4.89 -15.49 5.38
C LEU A 216 5.30 -14.46 4.29
N GLN A 217 5.41 -13.19 4.68
CA GLN A 217 5.69 -12.05 3.79
C GLN A 217 7.11 -11.49 4.02
N ASN A 218 8.04 -12.33 4.47
CA ASN A 218 9.44 -11.97 4.68
C ASN A 218 10.37 -12.22 3.48
N LEU A 219 9.80 -12.50 2.30
CA LEU A 219 10.45 -12.90 1.02
C LEU A 219 10.99 -14.33 0.97
N ASP A 220 11.37 -14.93 2.10
CA ASP A 220 12.08 -16.21 2.14
C ASP A 220 11.17 -17.40 2.51
N LYS A 221 10.14 -17.16 3.33
CA LYS A 221 9.21 -18.21 3.77
C LYS A 221 8.19 -18.55 2.68
N ASN A 222 7.93 -19.85 2.58
CA ASN A 222 7.02 -20.45 1.61
C ASN A 222 6.52 -21.81 2.15
N HIS A 223 5.60 -22.46 1.43
CA HIS A 223 5.03 -23.77 1.80
C HIS A 223 4.37 -23.78 3.20
N GLY A 224 3.44 -22.85 3.40
CA GLY A 224 2.70 -22.72 4.65
C GLY A 224 1.61 -21.67 4.57
N THR A 225 1.02 -21.38 5.72
CA THR A 225 -0.12 -20.46 5.87
C THR A 225 0.20 -19.32 6.82
N GLU A 226 -0.59 -18.24 6.77
CA GLU A 226 -0.53 -17.16 7.74
C GLU A 226 -1.91 -16.55 8.00
N ARG A 227 -2.02 -15.88 9.15
CA ARG A 227 -3.09 -14.92 9.43
C ARG A 227 -2.81 -13.63 8.70
N TRP A 228 -3.60 -13.40 7.65
CA TRP A 228 -3.28 -12.44 6.61
C TRP A 228 -3.51 -11.01 7.05
N LEU A 229 -2.60 -10.12 6.65
CA LEU A 229 -2.72 -8.67 6.85
C LEU A 229 -3.23 -7.98 5.59
N ARG A 230 -3.50 -6.69 5.73
CA ARG A 230 -4.12 -5.88 4.67
C ARG A 230 -3.62 -4.44 4.68
N TYR A 231 -3.69 -3.78 3.53
CA TYR A 231 -3.48 -2.36 3.30
C TYR A 231 -4.62 -1.52 3.86
N VAL A 232 -4.79 -1.59 5.18
CA VAL A 232 -5.76 -0.83 5.97
C VAL A 232 -5.02 -0.27 7.16
N ALA A 233 -5.17 1.03 7.40
CA ALA A 233 -4.62 1.70 8.55
C ALA A 233 -5.42 1.34 9.82
N PRO A 234 -4.84 1.48 11.03
CA PRO A 234 -5.49 1.06 12.28
C PRO A 234 -6.80 1.77 12.59
N ASN A 235 -7.01 2.94 12.00
CA ASN A 235 -8.26 3.69 12.07
C ASN A 235 -9.37 3.09 11.19
N GLY A 236 -9.14 1.94 10.56
CA GLY A 236 -10.11 1.25 9.71
C GLY A 236 -10.24 1.83 8.31
N ARG A 237 -9.36 2.75 7.89
CA ARG A 237 -9.38 3.34 6.55
C ARG A 237 -8.44 2.59 5.62
N ARG A 238 -8.84 2.48 4.35
CA ARG A 238 -7.97 1.97 3.28
C ARG A 238 -6.65 2.77 3.24
N SER A 239 -5.53 2.08 3.08
CA SER A 239 -4.21 2.68 2.85
C SER A 239 -3.89 2.64 1.35
N ASP A 240 -4.35 3.62 0.58
CA ASP A 240 -4.06 3.75 -0.85
C ASP A 240 -2.95 4.78 -1.15
N ALA A 241 -2.39 4.69 -2.36
CA ALA A 241 -1.25 5.49 -2.76
C ALA A 241 -1.59 6.99 -2.89
N ALA A 242 -2.82 7.36 -3.25
CA ALA A 242 -3.18 8.77 -3.37
C ALA A 242 -3.28 9.41 -1.98
N HIS A 243 -3.92 8.73 -1.01
CA HIS A 243 -3.96 9.19 0.38
C HIS A 243 -2.59 9.13 1.07
N GLY A 244 -1.71 8.22 0.67
CA GLY A 244 -0.34 8.14 1.21
C GLY A 244 0.63 9.17 0.65
N TYR A 245 0.59 9.45 -0.66
CA TYR A 245 1.63 10.22 -1.35
C TYR A 245 1.20 11.57 -1.91
N ILE A 246 -0.09 11.75 -2.23
CA ILE A 246 -0.59 12.90 -3.01
C ILE A 246 -1.44 13.84 -2.18
N HIS A 247 -2.55 13.35 -1.61
CA HIS A 247 -3.51 14.19 -0.89
C HIS A 247 -2.91 14.96 0.28
N PRO A 248 -2.01 14.39 1.11
CA PRO A 248 -1.36 15.15 2.17
C PRO A 248 -0.59 16.36 1.64
N LYS A 249 0.03 16.24 0.45
CA LYS A 249 0.85 17.30 -0.16
C LYS A 249 0.00 18.41 -0.77
N LEU A 250 -1.04 18.04 -1.53
CA LEU A 250 -1.99 19.01 -2.09
C LEU A 250 -2.66 19.85 -0.98
N ARG A 251 -2.92 19.22 0.17
CA ARG A 251 -3.64 19.85 1.28
C ARG A 251 -2.74 20.59 2.28
N SER A 252 -1.43 20.33 2.31
CA SER A 252 -0.53 21.04 3.23
C SER A 252 -0.22 22.46 2.76
N GLY A 253 -0.22 22.68 1.44
CA GLY A 253 0.18 23.95 0.82
C GLY A 253 1.68 24.08 0.61
N ASP A 254 2.49 23.12 1.09
CA ASP A 254 3.96 23.14 0.98
C ASP A 254 4.46 22.72 -0.42
N PHE A 255 3.57 22.17 -1.26
CA PHE A 255 3.87 21.65 -2.59
C PHE A 255 3.00 22.34 -3.66
N PRO A 256 3.11 23.68 -3.84
CA PRO A 256 2.23 24.43 -4.74
C PRO A 256 2.39 24.05 -6.22
N ASN A 257 3.53 23.44 -6.59
CA ASN A 257 3.86 23.03 -7.95
C ASN A 257 3.48 21.57 -8.27
N LEU A 258 2.83 20.87 -7.34
CA LEU A 258 2.22 19.57 -7.58
C LEU A 258 0.80 19.75 -8.11
N HIS A 259 0.56 19.27 -9.32
CA HIS A 259 -0.71 19.38 -10.02
C HIS A 259 -1.28 18.00 -10.36
N VAL A 260 -2.59 17.84 -10.23
CA VAL A 260 -3.33 16.62 -10.55
C VAL A 260 -4.53 17.00 -11.40
N LEU A 261 -4.61 16.44 -12.61
CA LEU A 261 -5.71 16.62 -13.55
C LEU A 261 -6.47 15.30 -13.69
N VAL A 262 -7.66 15.23 -13.08
CA VAL A 262 -8.52 14.04 -13.11
C VAL A 262 -9.54 14.10 -14.25
N GLU A 263 -10.19 12.97 -14.53
CA GLU A 263 -11.20 12.79 -15.57
C GLU A 263 -10.69 13.09 -17.00
N LYS A 264 -9.37 12.95 -17.22
CA LYS A 264 -8.70 13.19 -18.51
C LYS A 264 -7.90 11.98 -18.98
N GLN A 265 -8.15 11.55 -20.20
CA GLN A 265 -7.42 10.45 -20.82
C GLN A 265 -6.20 10.98 -21.57
N VAL A 266 -5.02 10.47 -21.24
CA VAL A 266 -3.82 10.66 -22.07
C VAL A 266 -3.99 9.82 -23.33
N VAL A 267 -3.95 10.50 -24.48
CA VAL A 267 -4.05 9.88 -25.81
C VAL A 267 -2.69 9.27 -26.16
N ARG A 268 -1.65 10.10 -26.13
CA ARG A 268 -0.28 9.77 -26.58
C ARG A 268 0.75 10.74 -26.02
N VAL A 269 2.00 10.30 -26.02
CA VAL A 269 3.20 11.11 -25.81
C VAL A 269 3.55 11.85 -27.10
N LEU A 270 4.04 13.08 -26.97
CA LEU A 270 4.51 13.91 -28.08
C LEU A 270 6.03 13.85 -28.16
N PHE A 271 6.56 13.62 -29.36
CA PHE A 271 7.98 13.56 -29.64
C PHE A 271 8.43 14.71 -30.56
N ASP A 272 9.63 15.23 -30.31
CA ASP A 272 10.31 16.13 -31.25
C ASP A 272 11.02 15.35 -32.37
N GLU A 273 11.72 16.07 -33.25
CA GLU A 273 12.49 15.49 -34.37
C GLU A 273 13.63 14.56 -33.93
N ASN A 274 14.10 14.66 -32.68
CA ASN A 274 15.17 13.84 -32.12
C ASN A 274 14.62 12.66 -31.29
N LYS A 275 13.31 12.37 -31.40
CA LYS A 275 12.61 11.36 -30.60
C LYS A 275 12.73 11.61 -29.08
N LYS A 276 12.82 12.87 -28.65
CA LYS A 276 12.69 13.24 -27.25
C LYS A 276 11.22 13.46 -26.91
N ALA A 277 10.74 12.88 -25.83
CA ALA A 277 9.41 13.16 -25.32
C ALA A 277 9.37 14.60 -24.76
N VAL A 278 8.43 15.40 -25.26
CA VAL A 278 8.32 16.83 -24.97
C VAL A 278 6.96 17.23 -24.38
N GLY A 279 6.08 16.27 -24.16
CA GLY A 279 4.75 16.51 -23.63
C GLY A 279 3.79 15.36 -23.88
N VAL A 280 2.51 15.59 -23.59
CA VAL A 280 1.44 14.64 -23.88
C VAL A 280 0.25 15.35 -24.52
N GLU A 281 -0.51 14.58 -25.28
CA GLU A 281 -1.84 14.95 -25.76
C GLU A 281 -2.88 14.23 -24.89
N TYR A 282 -3.89 14.96 -24.41
CA TYR A 282 -4.95 14.43 -23.55
C TYR A 282 -6.32 14.96 -23.96
N GLN A 283 -7.39 14.24 -23.60
CA GLN A 283 -8.76 14.65 -23.85
C GLN A 283 -9.66 14.43 -22.63
N THR A 284 -10.86 15.02 -22.66
CA THR A 284 -11.86 14.74 -21.62
C THR A 284 -12.36 13.31 -21.73
N ASN A 285 -12.41 12.60 -20.60
CA ASN A 285 -12.99 11.28 -20.56
C ASN A 285 -14.52 11.37 -20.67
N ALA A 286 -15.09 10.79 -21.73
CA ALA A 286 -16.54 10.80 -21.98
C ALA A 286 -17.36 10.21 -20.82
N ARG A 287 -16.78 9.30 -20.02
CA ARG A 287 -17.44 8.69 -18.84
C ARG A 287 -17.87 9.70 -17.78
N PHE A 288 -17.29 10.90 -17.76
CA PHE A 288 -17.56 11.95 -16.76
C PHE A 288 -18.30 13.16 -17.33
N GLN A 289 -18.69 13.12 -18.61
CA GLN A 289 -19.52 14.18 -19.20
C GLN A 289 -21.00 14.01 -18.82
N ALA A 290 -21.72 15.13 -18.72
CA ALA A 290 -23.13 15.16 -18.31
C ALA A 290 -24.08 14.39 -19.26
N ASN A 291 -23.64 14.10 -20.49
CA ASN A 291 -24.43 13.38 -21.48
C ASN A 291 -23.54 12.44 -22.31
N PRO A 292 -23.10 11.29 -21.77
CA PRO A 292 -22.11 10.41 -22.42
C PRO A 292 -22.59 9.80 -23.74
N GLU A 293 -23.91 9.63 -23.90
CA GLU A 293 -24.55 9.03 -25.08
C GLU A 293 -24.70 10.02 -26.24
N MET A 294 -24.86 11.30 -25.91
CA MET A 294 -24.69 12.35 -26.90
C MET A 294 -23.18 12.47 -27.09
N GLN A 295 -22.68 12.07 -28.25
CA GLN A 295 -21.32 12.42 -28.71
C GLN A 295 -21.21 13.94 -28.94
N VAL A 296 -21.61 14.76 -27.96
CA VAL A 296 -21.37 16.20 -27.94
C VAL A 296 -19.86 16.32 -27.99
N ALA A 297 -19.37 16.68 -29.17
CA ALA A 297 -17.97 16.73 -29.58
C ALA A 297 -17.01 16.54 -28.40
N LEU A 298 -16.39 15.36 -28.30
CA LEU A 298 -15.19 15.18 -27.50
C LEU A 298 -14.34 16.43 -27.75
N GLN A 299 -14.15 17.26 -26.72
CA GLN A 299 -13.40 18.50 -26.89
C GLN A 299 -12.08 18.12 -27.56
N ALA A 300 -11.69 18.91 -28.57
CA ALA A 300 -10.46 18.66 -29.30
C ALA A 300 -9.32 18.35 -28.32
N PRO A 301 -8.50 17.31 -28.57
CA PRO A 301 -7.40 16.96 -27.70
C PRO A 301 -6.54 18.20 -27.40
N LYS A 302 -6.16 18.33 -26.14
CA LYS A 302 -5.27 19.39 -25.64
C LYS A 302 -3.88 18.84 -25.46
N THR A 303 -2.90 19.72 -25.46
CA THR A 303 -1.51 19.36 -25.20
C THR A 303 -1.02 20.05 -23.95
N VAL A 304 -0.04 19.43 -23.29
CA VAL A 304 0.75 20.03 -22.21
C VAL A 304 2.18 19.56 -22.36
N ARG A 305 3.14 20.48 -22.23
CA ARG A 305 4.56 20.23 -22.45
C ARG A 305 5.27 19.79 -21.18
N ALA A 306 6.30 18.96 -21.34
CA ALA A 306 7.25 18.60 -20.28
C ALA A 306 8.64 19.15 -20.63
N ARG A 307 9.25 19.92 -19.74
CA ARG A 307 10.61 20.44 -19.91
C ARG A 307 11.67 19.36 -19.73
N ARG A 308 11.45 18.44 -18.78
CA ARG A 308 12.46 17.47 -18.34
C ARG A 308 12.07 16.04 -18.64
N LEU A 309 10.89 15.59 -18.22
CA LEU A 309 10.55 14.17 -18.22
C LEU A 309 9.05 13.90 -18.44
N VAL A 310 8.73 12.89 -19.24
CA VAL A 310 7.41 12.26 -19.28
C VAL A 310 7.52 10.86 -18.68
N VAL A 311 6.63 10.52 -17.75
CA VAL A 311 6.52 9.21 -17.13
C VAL A 311 5.16 8.61 -17.47
N CYS A 312 5.13 7.43 -18.08
CA CYS A 312 3.89 6.67 -18.22
C CYS A 312 3.71 5.71 -17.04
N SER A 313 2.57 5.80 -16.38
CA SER A 313 2.18 5.05 -15.18
C SER A 313 0.70 4.63 -15.25
N ALA A 314 0.22 4.25 -16.44
CA ALA A 314 -1.16 3.88 -16.73
C ALA A 314 -1.46 2.39 -16.51
N GLY A 315 -0.51 1.65 -15.94
CA GLY A 315 -0.63 0.23 -15.61
C GLY A 315 -0.37 -0.67 -16.82
N ALA A 316 -0.24 -1.98 -16.55
CA ALA A 316 0.12 -2.97 -17.56
C ALA A 316 -0.83 -3.01 -18.77
N ASN A 317 -2.10 -2.60 -18.64
CA ASN A 317 -3.02 -2.55 -19.77
C ASN A 317 -3.01 -1.18 -20.47
N GLY A 318 -2.87 -0.08 -19.71
CA GLY A 318 -2.99 1.27 -20.26
C GLY A 318 -1.69 1.80 -20.88
N THR A 319 -0.55 1.54 -20.23
CA THR A 319 0.78 2.02 -20.65
C THR A 319 1.18 1.58 -22.07
N PRO A 320 1.09 0.29 -22.47
CA PRO A 320 1.43 -0.11 -23.83
C PRO A 320 0.56 0.59 -24.87
N LEU A 321 -0.74 0.77 -24.61
CA LEU A 321 -1.66 1.44 -25.54
C LEU A 321 -1.33 2.93 -25.72
N ILE A 322 -0.84 3.61 -24.67
CA ILE A 322 -0.33 4.98 -24.79
C ILE A 322 0.92 4.99 -25.67
N LEU A 323 1.88 4.09 -25.44
CA LEU A 323 3.11 4.00 -26.23
C LEU A 323 2.80 3.75 -27.71
N GLU A 324 1.92 2.80 -28.01
CA GLU A 324 1.56 2.46 -29.38
C GLU A 324 0.90 3.65 -30.10
N ARG A 325 -0.07 4.35 -29.49
CA ARG A 325 -0.64 5.58 -30.08
C ARG A 325 0.37 6.71 -30.21
N SER A 326 1.48 6.64 -29.49
CA SER A 326 2.60 7.58 -29.59
C SER A 326 3.57 7.23 -30.72
N GLY A 327 3.38 6.09 -31.39
CA GLY A 327 4.27 5.58 -32.43
C GLY A 327 5.43 4.73 -31.89
N VAL A 328 5.38 4.29 -30.64
CA VAL A 328 6.40 3.42 -30.02
C VAL A 328 5.80 2.04 -29.80
N GLY A 329 6.21 1.06 -30.61
CA GLY A 329 5.63 -0.29 -30.60
C GLY A 329 6.03 -1.07 -31.84
N ASN A 330 5.43 -2.25 -32.05
CA ASN A 330 5.70 -3.06 -33.23
C ASN A 330 5.29 -2.32 -34.52
N ALA A 331 6.23 -2.05 -35.42
CA ALA A 331 5.95 -1.27 -36.64
C ALA A 331 4.75 -1.79 -37.45
N GLN A 332 4.57 -3.11 -37.57
CA GLN A 332 3.45 -3.68 -38.32
C GLN A 332 2.10 -3.47 -37.64
N ILE A 333 2.06 -3.48 -36.30
CA ILE A 333 0.85 -3.19 -35.53
C ILE A 333 0.49 -1.71 -35.69
N LEU A 334 1.48 -0.83 -35.56
CA LEU A 334 1.31 0.63 -35.71
C LEU A 334 0.83 1.02 -37.10
N GLU A 335 1.44 0.47 -38.15
CA GLU A 335 1.04 0.70 -39.54
C GLU A 335 -0.41 0.26 -39.79
N LYS A 336 -0.80 -0.93 -39.31
CA LYS A 336 -2.18 -1.42 -39.41
C LYS A 336 -3.18 -0.54 -38.65
N ALA A 337 -2.77 0.00 -37.50
CA ALA A 337 -3.56 0.93 -36.71
C ALA A 337 -3.54 2.37 -37.26
N GLY A 338 -2.84 2.64 -38.37
CA GLY A 338 -2.74 3.99 -38.94
C GLY A 338 -1.92 4.98 -38.10
N VAL A 339 -1.03 4.48 -37.23
CA VAL A 339 -0.15 5.29 -36.39
C VAL A 339 1.24 5.38 -37.03
N LYS A 340 1.78 6.60 -37.13
CA LYS A 340 3.14 6.82 -37.63
C LYS A 340 4.15 6.24 -36.64
N VAL A 341 5.04 5.39 -37.13
CA VAL A 341 6.15 4.83 -36.34
C VAL A 341 7.15 5.93 -35.96
N VAL A 342 7.41 6.05 -34.66
CA VAL A 342 8.50 6.81 -34.06
C VAL A 342 9.66 5.87 -33.73
N GLU A 343 9.37 4.74 -33.08
CA GLU A 343 10.35 3.73 -32.73
C GLU A 343 9.74 2.33 -32.85
N ASP A 344 10.41 1.45 -33.60
CA ASP A 344 10.04 0.03 -33.71
C ASP A 344 10.53 -0.72 -32.46
N LEU A 345 9.58 -1.02 -31.59
CA LEU A 345 9.82 -1.65 -30.30
C LEU A 345 8.80 -2.77 -30.10
N PRO A 346 9.02 -3.94 -30.71
CA PRO A 346 8.01 -5.00 -30.79
C PRO A 346 7.69 -5.65 -29.44
N GLY A 347 8.41 -5.34 -28.36
CA GLY A 347 8.07 -5.79 -27.00
C GLY A 347 6.87 -5.07 -26.38
N VAL A 348 6.47 -3.90 -26.90
CA VAL A 348 5.34 -3.13 -26.36
C VAL A 348 4.04 -3.91 -26.56
N GLY A 349 3.28 -4.11 -25.48
CA GLY A 349 2.00 -4.82 -25.50
C GLY A 349 2.12 -6.35 -25.50
N HIS A 350 3.32 -6.90 -25.68
CA HIS A 350 3.58 -8.34 -25.69
C HIS A 350 3.79 -8.92 -24.29
N ASP A 351 3.75 -10.25 -24.17
CA ASP A 351 4.02 -11.00 -22.94
C ASP A 351 3.16 -10.57 -21.74
N TYR A 352 1.88 -10.24 -21.98
CA TYR A 352 0.92 -10.00 -20.90
C TYR A 352 0.91 -11.19 -19.94
N GLN A 353 1.06 -10.89 -18.66
CA GLN A 353 1.05 -11.83 -17.55
C GLN A 353 0.03 -11.43 -16.50
N ASP A 354 -0.49 -12.40 -15.77
CA ASP A 354 -1.41 -12.24 -14.64
C ASP A 354 -1.28 -13.48 -13.75
N HIS A 355 -1.98 -13.52 -12.61
CA HIS A 355 -2.33 -14.81 -12.01
C HIS A 355 -3.72 -15.25 -12.49
N HIS A 356 -3.90 -16.56 -12.60
CA HIS A 356 -5.17 -17.15 -13.00
C HIS A 356 -5.95 -17.52 -11.74
N LEU A 357 -7.11 -16.90 -11.51
CA LEU A 357 -7.96 -17.09 -10.33
C LEU A 357 -9.06 -18.09 -10.60
N THR A 358 -9.34 -18.94 -9.60
CA THR A 358 -10.59 -19.70 -9.50
C THR A 358 -11.19 -19.51 -8.11
N LEU A 359 -12.51 -19.30 -8.05
CA LEU A 359 -13.28 -19.13 -6.81
C LEU A 359 -14.28 -20.27 -6.67
N TYR A 360 -14.24 -20.98 -5.55
CA TYR A 360 -15.22 -22.02 -5.21
C TYR A 360 -15.99 -21.60 -3.97
N ALA A 361 -17.32 -21.75 -3.98
CA ALA A 361 -18.17 -21.27 -2.90
C ALA A 361 -18.75 -22.42 -2.08
N TYR A 362 -18.86 -22.19 -0.79
CA TYR A 362 -19.27 -23.21 0.17
C TYR A 362 -20.26 -22.64 1.17
N ARG A 363 -21.19 -23.50 1.58
CA ARG A 363 -22.16 -23.22 2.63
C ARG A 363 -21.49 -23.33 3.99
N THR A 364 -21.79 -22.40 4.88
CA THR A 364 -21.22 -22.37 6.23
C THR A 364 -22.27 -22.21 7.32
N ASN A 365 -21.86 -22.43 8.58
CA ASN A 365 -22.64 -22.04 9.77
C ASN A 365 -22.16 -20.70 10.38
N LEU A 366 -21.52 -19.84 9.58
CA LEU A 366 -21.16 -18.50 10.00
C LEU A 366 -22.41 -17.61 10.07
N THR A 367 -22.34 -16.56 10.87
CA THR A 367 -23.38 -15.53 10.94
C THR A 367 -23.12 -14.40 9.95
N LYS A 368 -24.13 -13.56 9.68
CA LYS A 368 -24.00 -12.37 8.82
C LYS A 368 -22.96 -11.35 9.32
N ARG A 369 -22.58 -11.40 10.60
CA ARG A 369 -21.54 -10.54 11.20
C ARG A 369 -20.14 -11.15 11.12
N GLU A 370 -20.04 -12.42 10.76
CA GLU A 370 -18.78 -13.13 10.54
C GLU A 370 -18.42 -13.22 9.04
N THR A 371 -19.23 -12.60 8.18
CA THR A 371 -19.02 -12.49 6.74
C THR A 371 -19.21 -11.04 6.29
N LEU A 372 -18.77 -10.72 5.07
CA LEU A 372 -19.05 -9.43 4.45
C LEU A 372 -20.34 -9.43 3.62
N ASN A 373 -21.08 -10.55 3.61
CA ASN A 373 -22.28 -10.70 2.78
C ASN A 373 -23.35 -9.66 3.09
N GLY A 374 -23.46 -9.21 4.35
CA GLY A 374 -24.44 -8.20 4.75
C GLY A 374 -24.35 -6.88 3.98
N PHE A 375 -23.15 -6.46 3.56
CA PHE A 375 -22.99 -5.28 2.70
C PHE A 375 -23.30 -5.54 1.22
N LEU A 376 -23.29 -6.81 0.81
CA LEU A 376 -23.52 -7.25 -0.57
C LEU A 376 -25.00 -7.57 -0.84
N ASP A 377 -25.66 -8.23 0.10
CA ASP A 377 -27.08 -8.60 0.04
C ASP A 377 -28.02 -7.48 0.53
N GLY A 378 -27.48 -6.38 1.04
CA GLY A 378 -28.24 -5.26 1.62
C GLY A 378 -28.77 -5.51 3.03
N GLY A 379 -28.37 -6.60 3.68
CA GLY A 379 -28.71 -6.93 5.06
C GLY A 379 -28.07 -6.02 6.12
N ILE A 380 -27.08 -5.21 5.73
CA ILE A 380 -26.49 -4.14 6.54
C ILE A 380 -26.68 -2.81 5.82
N ASP A 381 -27.34 -1.86 6.45
CA ASP A 381 -27.46 -0.49 5.92
C ASP A 381 -26.10 0.22 5.98
N ILE A 382 -25.57 0.56 4.82
CA ILE A 382 -24.24 1.16 4.68
C ILE A 382 -24.17 2.52 5.36
N GLN A 383 -25.22 3.34 5.27
CA GLN A 383 -25.21 4.69 5.83
C GLN A 383 -25.24 4.64 7.36
N GLU A 384 -26.01 3.72 7.92
CA GLU A 384 -26.02 3.45 9.36
C GLU A 384 -24.69 2.88 9.84
N ALA A 385 -24.12 1.91 9.13
CA ALA A 385 -22.80 1.39 9.44
C ALA A 385 -21.74 2.50 9.48
N ILE A 386 -21.76 3.42 8.51
CA ILE A 386 -20.84 4.58 8.47
C ILE A 386 -21.10 5.52 9.63
N ARG A 387 -22.37 5.88 9.91
CA ARG A 387 -22.74 6.76 11.03
C ARG A 387 -22.30 6.19 12.39
N ASN A 388 -22.40 4.88 12.55
CA ASN A 388 -22.08 4.17 13.79
C ASN A 388 -20.61 3.73 13.85
N ASN A 389 -19.80 4.01 12.82
CA ASN A 389 -18.41 3.57 12.70
C ASN A 389 -18.26 2.05 12.94
N ASP A 390 -19.08 1.26 12.24
CA ASP A 390 -19.10 -0.20 12.34
C ASP A 390 -17.72 -0.79 11.99
N GLU A 391 -17.23 -1.67 12.85
CA GLU A 391 -15.94 -2.36 12.70
C GLU A 391 -15.80 -3.15 11.39
N LEU A 392 -16.90 -3.62 10.79
CA LEU A 392 -16.84 -4.33 9.49
C LEU A 392 -16.43 -3.41 8.34
N LEU A 393 -16.58 -2.09 8.48
CA LEU A 393 -16.18 -1.14 7.45
C LEU A 393 -14.67 -1.10 7.25
N GLY A 394 -13.87 -1.41 8.27
CA GLY A 394 -12.40 -1.46 8.18
C GLY A 394 -11.85 -2.87 7.94
N TRP A 395 -12.65 -3.77 7.39
CA TRP A 395 -12.30 -5.16 7.08
C TRP A 395 -12.48 -5.49 5.61
N ASN A 396 -11.69 -6.44 5.09
CA ASN A 396 -11.76 -6.87 3.68
C ASN A 396 -12.25 -8.32 3.51
N SER A 397 -12.66 -9.01 4.58
CA SER A 397 -13.08 -10.43 4.60
C SER A 397 -12.00 -11.49 4.38
N MET A 398 -10.72 -11.10 4.29
CA MET A 398 -9.63 -11.97 3.87
C MET A 398 -8.61 -12.09 5.00
N ASP A 399 -8.83 -13.04 5.89
CA ASP A 399 -8.10 -13.14 7.16
C ASP A 399 -7.05 -14.26 7.18
N ALA A 400 -7.07 -15.18 6.22
CA ALA A 400 -6.05 -16.23 6.14
C ALA A 400 -5.70 -16.55 4.69
N SER A 401 -4.42 -16.82 4.45
CA SER A 401 -3.93 -17.29 3.16
C SER A 401 -2.74 -18.23 3.35
N GLY A 402 -2.27 -18.83 2.27
CA GLY A 402 -1.02 -19.55 2.26
C GLY A 402 -0.39 -19.63 0.89
N LYS A 403 0.88 -19.99 0.89
CA LYS A 403 1.71 -20.24 -0.28
C LYS A 403 1.99 -21.75 -0.31
N PHE A 404 1.49 -22.45 -1.34
CA PHE A 404 1.39 -23.91 -1.36
C PHE A 404 2.30 -24.52 -2.42
N ARG A 405 2.89 -25.68 -2.10
CA ARG A 405 3.70 -26.49 -3.03
C ARG A 405 3.27 -27.96 -2.93
N PRO A 406 3.22 -28.70 -4.05
CA PRO A 406 2.91 -30.12 -4.04
C PRO A 406 4.06 -30.94 -3.43
N THR A 407 3.73 -32.11 -2.90
CA THR A 407 4.68 -33.18 -2.59
C THR A 407 5.19 -33.86 -3.87
N GLU A 408 6.33 -34.55 -3.81
CA GLU A 408 6.88 -35.29 -4.96
C GLU A 408 5.89 -36.33 -5.53
N ALA A 409 5.09 -36.98 -4.67
CA ALA A 409 4.06 -37.93 -5.12
C ALA A 409 2.92 -37.23 -5.88
N GLU A 410 2.53 -36.02 -5.45
CA GLU A 410 1.54 -35.22 -6.17
C GLU A 410 2.10 -34.69 -7.50
N VAL A 411 3.38 -34.33 -7.56
CA VAL A 411 4.05 -33.95 -8.82
C VAL A 411 4.03 -35.12 -9.81
N GLU A 412 4.38 -36.34 -9.37
CA GLU A 412 4.34 -37.53 -10.22
C GLU A 412 2.91 -37.81 -10.72
N ALA A 413 1.91 -37.66 -9.86
CA ALA A 413 0.51 -37.87 -10.22
C ALA A 413 -0.03 -36.86 -11.26
N LEU A 414 0.59 -35.69 -11.40
CA LEU A 414 0.24 -34.68 -12.41
C LEU A 414 0.85 -34.96 -13.81
N GLY A 415 1.63 -36.04 -13.92
CA GLY A 415 2.15 -36.55 -15.18
C GLY A 415 3.54 -36.01 -15.56
N PRO A 416 4.16 -36.63 -16.58
CA PRO A 416 5.57 -36.41 -16.90
C PRO A 416 5.87 -34.99 -17.40
N GLU A 417 4.95 -34.35 -18.12
CA GLU A 417 5.16 -32.97 -18.60
C GLU A 417 5.14 -31.98 -17.43
N PHE A 418 4.25 -32.20 -16.45
CA PHE A 418 4.22 -31.39 -15.23
C PHE A 418 5.47 -31.58 -14.40
N LYS A 419 5.91 -32.83 -14.24
CA LYS A 419 7.16 -33.14 -13.53
C LYS A 419 8.36 -32.45 -14.18
N ALA A 420 8.46 -32.44 -15.50
CA ALA A 420 9.55 -31.74 -16.20
C ALA A 420 9.51 -30.22 -15.94
N ALA A 421 8.33 -29.60 -15.96
CA ALA A 421 8.17 -28.19 -15.62
C ALA A 421 8.52 -27.90 -14.14
N TRP A 422 8.10 -28.77 -13.22
CA TRP A 422 8.44 -28.70 -11.80
C TRP A 422 9.95 -28.76 -11.56
N GLU A 423 10.63 -29.75 -12.14
CA GLU A 423 12.08 -29.93 -12.01
C GLU A 423 12.85 -28.73 -12.54
N LYS A 424 12.41 -28.14 -13.65
CA LYS A 424 13.03 -26.96 -14.24
C LYS A 424 12.85 -25.70 -13.38
N ASP A 425 11.62 -25.42 -12.96
CA ASP A 425 11.27 -24.08 -12.49
C ASP A 425 11.06 -23.97 -10.98
N PHE A 426 10.74 -25.06 -10.28
CA PHE A 426 10.30 -25.05 -8.88
C PHE A 426 11.12 -25.90 -7.91
N LYS A 427 11.59 -27.09 -8.33
CA LYS A 427 12.22 -28.09 -7.45
C LYS A 427 13.38 -27.50 -6.65
N ASP A 428 14.30 -26.83 -7.34
CA ASP A 428 15.49 -26.22 -6.74
C ASP A 428 15.28 -24.75 -6.32
N LYS A 429 14.03 -24.26 -6.32
CA LYS A 429 13.65 -22.91 -5.90
C LYS A 429 12.63 -22.97 -4.77
N PRO A 430 13.03 -23.31 -3.52
CA PRO A 430 12.11 -23.64 -2.43
C PRO A 430 11.22 -22.47 -1.99
N ASP A 431 11.62 -21.24 -2.25
CA ASP A 431 10.89 -20.00 -1.94
C ASP A 431 9.75 -19.70 -2.92
N LYS A 432 9.68 -20.37 -4.08
CA LYS A 432 8.60 -20.18 -5.07
C LYS A 432 7.36 -21.03 -4.78
N PRO A 433 6.17 -20.47 -4.51
CA PRO A 433 4.95 -21.26 -4.42
C PRO A 433 4.48 -21.77 -5.78
N LEU A 434 3.76 -22.89 -5.80
CA LEU A 434 3.02 -23.28 -7.00
C LEU A 434 1.70 -22.51 -7.09
N MET A 435 0.96 -22.47 -5.97
CA MET A 435 -0.34 -21.82 -5.84
C MET A 435 -0.37 -20.96 -4.59
N ILE A 436 -1.19 -19.92 -4.63
CA ILE A 436 -1.64 -19.20 -3.44
C ILE A 436 -3.11 -19.54 -3.25
N ILE A 437 -3.49 -19.89 -2.02
CA ILE A 437 -4.85 -20.24 -1.65
C ILE A 437 -5.27 -19.37 -0.46
N ALA A 438 -6.45 -18.77 -0.52
CA ALA A 438 -6.92 -17.83 0.49
C ALA A 438 -8.41 -18.01 0.85
N LEU A 439 -8.69 -17.83 2.14
CA LEU A 439 -10.04 -17.82 2.70
C LEU A 439 -10.68 -16.45 2.51
N TYR A 440 -11.81 -16.40 1.81
CA TYR A 440 -12.63 -15.21 1.69
C TYR A 440 -13.96 -15.39 2.39
N LEU A 441 -14.19 -14.62 3.45
CA LEU A 441 -15.42 -14.64 4.26
C LEU A 441 -16.55 -13.83 3.60
N ALA A 442 -16.74 -14.04 2.30
CA ALA A 442 -17.80 -13.44 1.49
C ALA A 442 -18.06 -14.28 0.23
N TYR A 443 -19.26 -14.18 -0.32
CA TYR A 443 -19.60 -14.70 -1.64
C TYR A 443 -19.55 -13.58 -2.68
N PHE A 444 -18.60 -13.65 -3.61
CA PHE A 444 -18.38 -12.61 -4.63
C PHE A 444 -19.12 -12.89 -5.94
N ALA A 445 -20.43 -13.07 -5.85
CA ALA A 445 -21.32 -13.18 -7.00
C ALA A 445 -22.73 -12.73 -6.59
N ASP A 446 -23.70 -12.88 -7.50
CA ASP A 446 -25.09 -12.46 -7.25
C ASP A 446 -25.74 -13.30 -6.15
N HIS A 447 -25.97 -12.70 -4.97
CA HIS A 447 -26.61 -13.37 -3.83
C HIS A 447 -28.02 -13.88 -4.14
N SER A 448 -28.73 -13.32 -5.13
CA SER A 448 -30.05 -13.82 -5.53
C SER A 448 -29.99 -15.21 -6.18
N SER A 449 -28.80 -15.64 -6.60
CA SER A 449 -28.57 -16.99 -7.16
C SER A 449 -28.34 -18.07 -6.09
N LEU A 450 -28.26 -17.68 -4.81
CA LEU A 450 -28.06 -18.64 -3.72
C LEU A 450 -29.32 -19.46 -3.45
N PRO A 451 -29.19 -20.75 -3.11
CA PRO A 451 -30.35 -21.63 -2.94
C PRO A 451 -31.11 -21.41 -1.62
N ASP A 452 -30.52 -20.70 -0.65
CA ASP A 452 -31.14 -20.31 0.61
C ASP A 452 -30.33 -19.21 1.34
N ASP A 453 -30.83 -18.76 2.48
CA ASP A 453 -30.29 -17.63 3.27
C ASP A 453 -29.05 -17.98 4.13
N SER A 454 -28.46 -19.17 3.95
CA SER A 454 -27.23 -19.54 4.67
C SER A 454 -26.07 -18.63 4.28
N GLN A 455 -25.05 -18.57 5.13
CA GLN A 455 -23.85 -17.84 4.78
C GLN A 455 -22.97 -18.68 3.84
N TYR A 456 -22.90 -18.23 2.59
CA TYR A 456 -21.95 -18.74 1.61
C TYR A 456 -20.70 -17.87 1.61
N VAL A 457 -19.53 -18.52 1.57
CA VAL A 457 -18.23 -17.85 1.49
C VAL A 457 -17.33 -18.57 0.48
N SER A 458 -16.24 -17.94 0.06
CA SER A 458 -15.43 -18.43 -1.07
C SER A 458 -14.03 -18.85 -0.66
N MET A 459 -13.50 -19.85 -1.36
CA MET A 459 -12.09 -20.20 -1.37
C MET A 459 -11.48 -19.76 -2.70
N ALA A 460 -10.42 -18.96 -2.61
CA ALA A 460 -9.71 -18.47 -3.78
C ALA A 460 -8.41 -19.19 -4.01
N ASN A 461 -8.15 -19.52 -5.28
CA ASN A 461 -6.98 -20.27 -5.70
C ASN A 461 -6.41 -19.62 -6.95
N TRP A 462 -5.14 -19.24 -6.91
CA TRP A 462 -4.47 -18.74 -8.10
C TRP A 462 -3.03 -19.24 -8.23
N THR A 463 -2.64 -19.39 -9.49
CA THR A 463 -1.29 -19.79 -9.91
C THR A 463 -0.31 -18.67 -9.60
N ALA A 464 0.80 -18.99 -8.93
CA ALA A 464 1.82 -18.00 -8.60
C ALA A 464 2.69 -17.63 -9.81
N TYR A 465 2.88 -18.56 -10.76
CA TYR A 465 3.68 -18.33 -11.96
C TYR A 465 3.07 -19.05 -13.16
N PRO A 466 2.11 -18.43 -13.88
CA PRO A 466 1.61 -18.97 -15.14
C PRO A 466 2.68 -19.06 -16.22
N TYR A 467 2.61 -20.11 -17.03
CA TYR A 467 3.38 -20.24 -18.27
C TYR A 467 2.69 -19.53 -19.43
N SER A 468 1.36 -19.44 -19.37
CA SER A 468 0.52 -18.74 -20.34
C SER A 468 0.96 -17.29 -20.54
N ARG A 469 0.94 -16.81 -21.78
CA ARG A 469 1.24 -15.41 -22.15
C ARG A 469 0.15 -14.88 -23.07
N GLY A 470 -0.17 -13.61 -22.90
CA GLY A 470 -1.10 -12.87 -23.74
C GLY A 470 -0.45 -11.65 -24.39
N HIS A 471 -1.30 -10.77 -24.93
CA HIS A 471 -0.89 -9.47 -25.48
C HIS A 471 -2.04 -8.47 -25.44
N ILE A 472 -1.71 -7.18 -25.51
CA ILE A 472 -2.69 -6.10 -25.63
C ILE A 472 -2.16 -5.04 -26.61
N HIS A 473 -2.93 -4.76 -27.67
CA HIS A 473 -2.54 -3.86 -28.75
C HIS A 473 -3.69 -2.94 -29.19
N ILE A 474 -3.35 -1.76 -29.68
CA ILE A 474 -4.30 -0.88 -30.40
C ILE A 474 -4.70 -1.48 -31.75
N THR A 475 -5.91 -1.18 -32.21
CA THR A 475 -6.35 -1.50 -33.59
C THR A 475 -6.57 -0.26 -34.46
N GLY A 476 -6.50 0.94 -33.86
CA GLY A 476 -6.64 2.24 -34.52
C GLY A 476 -5.97 3.35 -33.69
N PRO A 477 -5.92 4.58 -34.22
CA PRO A 477 -5.16 5.68 -33.62
C PRO A 477 -5.91 6.39 -32.47
N GLY A 478 -7.21 6.18 -32.34
CA GLY A 478 -8.09 6.84 -31.38
C GLY A 478 -8.34 6.05 -30.10
N LEU A 479 -8.81 6.75 -29.06
CA LEU A 479 -9.16 6.13 -27.76
C LEU A 479 -10.47 5.33 -27.79
N LEU A 480 -11.30 5.51 -28.82
CA LEU A 480 -12.56 4.78 -29.01
C LEU A 480 -12.41 3.57 -29.92
N ASP A 481 -11.25 3.41 -30.56
CA ASP A 481 -11.00 2.23 -31.38
C ASP A 481 -10.93 0.99 -30.49
N PRO A 482 -11.41 -0.17 -30.97
CA PRO A 482 -11.27 -1.42 -30.24
C PRO A 482 -9.80 -1.72 -29.92
N ILE A 483 -9.58 -2.50 -28.86
CA ILE A 483 -8.28 -3.08 -28.56
C ILE A 483 -8.28 -4.56 -28.93
N ASP A 484 -7.14 -5.06 -29.38
CA ASP A 484 -6.88 -6.49 -29.47
C ASP A 484 -6.27 -6.93 -28.13
N PHE A 485 -7.02 -7.68 -27.33
CA PHE A 485 -6.58 -8.11 -26.00
C PHE A 485 -6.73 -9.61 -25.83
N ASP A 486 -5.66 -10.35 -26.05
CA ASP A 486 -5.59 -11.76 -25.69
C ASP A 486 -5.06 -11.91 -24.26
N VAL A 487 -5.90 -12.38 -23.33
CA VAL A 487 -5.49 -12.57 -21.93
C VAL A 487 -4.52 -13.74 -21.74
N GLY A 488 -4.42 -14.65 -22.70
CA GLY A 488 -3.49 -15.79 -22.66
C GLY A 488 -3.87 -16.95 -21.74
N TYR A 489 -4.85 -16.82 -20.85
CA TYR A 489 -5.12 -17.79 -19.79
C TYR A 489 -5.27 -19.24 -20.30
N LEU A 490 -4.50 -20.16 -19.68
CA LEU A 490 -4.47 -21.60 -19.96
C LEU A 490 -4.03 -21.97 -21.40
N LYS A 491 -3.31 -21.08 -22.09
CA LYS A 491 -2.78 -21.33 -23.44
C LYS A 491 -1.34 -21.88 -23.43
N ASP A 492 -0.81 -22.22 -22.27
CA ASP A 492 0.52 -22.80 -22.15
C ASP A 492 0.61 -24.22 -22.72
N ASP A 493 1.80 -24.57 -23.21
CA ASP A 493 2.07 -25.90 -23.73
C ASP A 493 1.87 -26.97 -22.64
N ASN A 494 1.24 -28.10 -23.00
CA ASN A 494 1.01 -29.27 -22.15
C ASN A 494 0.09 -29.04 -20.92
N ASP A 495 -0.71 -27.98 -20.94
CA ASP A 495 -1.74 -27.67 -19.94
C ASP A 495 -1.18 -27.61 -18.50
N ILE A 496 0.04 -27.09 -18.32
CA ILE A 496 0.70 -27.02 -17.01
C ILE A 496 -0.09 -26.10 -16.07
N ASP A 497 -0.54 -24.94 -16.53
CA ASP A 497 -1.34 -24.02 -15.70
C ASP A 497 -2.69 -24.63 -15.32
N LEU A 498 -3.31 -25.40 -16.21
CA LEU A 498 -4.54 -26.14 -15.90
C LEU A 498 -4.29 -27.23 -14.85
N LYS A 499 -3.21 -28.01 -14.99
CA LYS A 499 -2.82 -29.04 -14.01
C LYS A 499 -2.57 -28.46 -12.61
N LYS A 500 -1.99 -27.26 -12.51
CA LYS A 500 -1.87 -26.52 -11.24
C LYS A 500 -3.24 -26.27 -10.60
N HIS A 501 -4.23 -25.84 -11.39
CA HIS A 501 -5.59 -25.61 -10.90
C HIS A 501 -6.33 -26.89 -10.51
N ILE A 502 -6.14 -27.99 -11.24
CA ILE A 502 -6.71 -29.30 -10.87
C ILE A 502 -6.19 -29.74 -9.51
N TRP A 503 -4.87 -29.65 -9.29
CA TRP A 503 -4.27 -29.94 -7.98
C TRP A 503 -4.83 -29.02 -6.89
N ALA A 504 -4.87 -27.70 -7.14
CA ALA A 504 -5.37 -26.72 -6.19
C ALA A 504 -6.83 -26.98 -5.81
N TYR A 505 -7.71 -27.29 -6.78
CA TYR A 505 -9.11 -27.60 -6.52
C TYR A 505 -9.26 -28.79 -5.56
N LYS A 506 -8.47 -29.86 -5.76
CA LYS A 506 -8.51 -31.03 -4.88
C LYS A 506 -8.01 -30.67 -3.48
N LEU A 507 -6.85 -30.01 -3.37
CA LEU A 507 -6.28 -29.62 -2.09
C LEU A 507 -7.19 -28.68 -1.28
N GLN A 508 -7.70 -27.62 -1.90
CA GLN A 508 -8.55 -26.65 -1.22
C GLN A 508 -9.86 -27.28 -0.75
N ARG A 509 -10.42 -28.22 -1.52
CA ARG A 509 -11.65 -28.95 -1.14
C ARG A 509 -11.40 -29.89 0.04
N GLU A 510 -10.23 -30.53 0.10
CA GLU A 510 -9.81 -31.31 1.27
C GLU A 510 -9.73 -30.45 2.53
N MET A 511 -9.11 -29.26 2.44
CA MET A 511 -9.03 -28.33 3.56
C MET A 511 -10.44 -27.90 3.99
N TRP A 512 -11.28 -27.50 3.03
CA TRP A 512 -12.58 -26.93 3.34
C TRP A 512 -13.53 -27.91 4.03
N ARG A 513 -13.54 -29.17 3.61
CA ARG A 513 -14.38 -30.20 4.22
C ARG A 513 -13.97 -30.58 5.64
N ARG A 514 -12.74 -30.23 6.05
CA ARG A 514 -12.23 -30.42 7.43
C ARG A 514 -12.59 -29.27 8.35
N MET A 515 -12.96 -28.11 7.81
CA MET A 515 -13.25 -26.93 8.61
C MET A 515 -14.52 -27.13 9.46
N PRO A 516 -14.50 -26.80 10.77
CA PRO A 516 -15.68 -26.87 11.63
C PRO A 516 -16.89 -26.04 11.13
N ILE A 517 -16.62 -25.02 10.31
CA ILE A 517 -17.62 -24.13 9.72
C ILE A 517 -18.32 -24.72 8.48
N PHE A 518 -17.83 -25.82 7.91
CA PHE A 518 -18.35 -26.44 6.68
C PHE A 518 -19.79 -26.92 6.84
N ARG A 519 -20.67 -26.59 5.90
CA ARG A 519 -22.06 -27.09 5.82
C ARG A 519 -22.47 -27.56 4.43
N GLY A 520 -21.56 -27.57 3.47
CA GLY A 520 -21.82 -28.02 2.10
C GLY A 520 -21.08 -27.21 1.05
N GLU A 521 -21.22 -27.64 -0.19
CA GLU A 521 -20.59 -27.12 -1.40
C GLU A 521 -21.66 -26.49 -2.31
N LEU A 522 -21.43 -25.29 -2.84
CA LEU A 522 -22.39 -24.66 -3.75
C LEU A 522 -22.27 -25.29 -5.15
N ALA A 523 -23.23 -26.13 -5.55
CA ALA A 523 -23.16 -26.94 -6.77
C ALA A 523 -22.89 -26.13 -8.05
N THR A 524 -23.43 -24.92 -8.17
CA THR A 524 -23.20 -24.05 -9.35
C THR A 524 -21.75 -23.59 -9.49
N SER A 525 -21.03 -23.46 -8.39
CA SER A 525 -19.62 -23.05 -8.35
C SER A 525 -18.63 -24.21 -8.47
N HIS A 526 -19.08 -25.45 -8.26
CA HIS A 526 -18.24 -26.66 -8.29
C HIS A 526 -18.37 -27.44 -9.61
N PRO A 527 -17.39 -28.31 -9.93
CA PRO A 527 -17.46 -29.22 -11.08
C PRO A 527 -18.72 -30.08 -11.07
N LYS A 528 -19.28 -30.31 -12.26
CA LYS A 528 -20.41 -31.21 -12.47
C LYS A 528 -19.89 -32.64 -12.60
N PHE A 529 -19.68 -33.30 -11.46
CA PHE A 529 -19.20 -34.68 -11.43
C PHE A 529 -20.24 -35.66 -12.01
N PRO A 530 -19.81 -36.79 -12.61
CA PRO A 530 -20.70 -37.84 -13.08
C PRO A 530 -21.60 -38.40 -11.98
N GLU A 531 -22.78 -38.89 -12.37
CA GLU A 531 -23.71 -39.54 -11.46
C GLU A 531 -23.05 -40.75 -10.77
N GLY A 532 -23.21 -40.86 -9.45
CA GLY A 532 -22.61 -41.92 -8.64
C GLY A 532 -21.13 -41.75 -8.32
N SER A 533 -20.48 -40.66 -8.76
CA SER A 533 -19.09 -40.37 -8.41
C SER A 533 -18.90 -40.20 -6.90
N LYS A 534 -17.79 -40.72 -6.37
CA LYS A 534 -17.36 -40.48 -4.98
C LYS A 534 -16.92 -39.02 -4.75
N ALA A 535 -16.61 -38.29 -5.82
CA ALA A 535 -16.29 -36.87 -5.79
C ALA A 535 -17.52 -35.95 -5.87
N ALA A 536 -18.74 -36.52 -5.94
CA ALA A 536 -19.98 -35.76 -6.06
C ALA A 536 -20.09 -34.65 -5.00
N VAL A 537 -20.73 -33.55 -5.42
CA VAL A 537 -20.94 -32.39 -4.56
C VAL A 537 -21.91 -32.73 -3.43
N ILE A 538 -21.61 -32.29 -2.21
CA ILE A 538 -22.52 -32.40 -1.05
C ILE A 538 -23.03 -31.00 -0.72
N GLU A 539 -24.25 -30.67 -1.16
CA GLU A 539 -24.82 -29.31 -0.99
C GLU A 539 -25.20 -28.98 0.46
N LYS A 540 -25.52 -29.98 1.27
CA LYS A 540 -25.93 -29.84 2.67
C LYS A 540 -25.29 -30.91 3.55
N ALA A 541 -24.75 -30.48 4.67
CA ALA A 541 -24.12 -31.30 5.70
C ALA A 541 -24.35 -30.69 7.08
N ASP A 542 -24.43 -31.53 8.13
CA ASP A 542 -24.60 -31.06 9.51
C ASP A 542 -23.27 -30.54 10.13
N GLY A 543 -22.14 -30.86 9.52
CA GLY A 543 -20.79 -30.51 9.98
C GLY A 543 -19.71 -30.88 8.97
N PRO A 544 -18.42 -30.84 9.35
CA PRO A 544 -17.30 -31.22 8.49
C PRO A 544 -17.41 -32.68 8.01
N ILE A 545 -16.93 -32.96 6.79
CA ILE A 545 -16.98 -34.29 6.18
C ILE A 545 -15.59 -34.71 5.68
N PHE A 546 -14.87 -35.46 6.50
CA PHE A 546 -13.57 -36.05 6.18
C PHE A 546 -13.43 -37.44 6.82
N ASP A 547 -12.62 -38.33 6.24
CA ASP A 547 -12.33 -39.67 6.77
C ASP A 547 -10.85 -39.74 7.21
N GLY A 548 -10.54 -38.98 8.28
CA GLY A 548 -9.17 -38.84 8.78
C GLY A 548 -8.20 -38.33 7.69
N GLU A 549 -7.18 -39.13 7.40
CA GLU A 549 -6.16 -38.83 6.39
C GLU A 549 -6.59 -39.20 4.96
N LYS A 550 -7.68 -39.96 4.77
CA LYS A 550 -8.12 -40.34 3.43
C LYS A 550 -8.65 -39.12 2.68
N ARG A 551 -8.15 -38.94 1.46
CA ARG A 551 -8.59 -37.89 0.52
C ARG A 551 -9.77 -38.38 -0.32
N ILE A 552 -10.54 -37.44 -0.88
CA ILE A 552 -11.56 -37.73 -1.88
C ILE A 552 -10.92 -38.45 -3.07
N GLU A 553 -11.55 -39.54 -3.49
CA GLU A 553 -11.16 -40.27 -4.70
C GLU A 553 -11.76 -39.58 -5.93
N TYR A 554 -10.93 -39.34 -6.95
CA TYR A 554 -11.32 -38.75 -8.22
C TYR A 554 -10.99 -39.72 -9.36
N THR A 555 -11.95 -40.01 -10.25
CA THR A 555 -11.71 -40.75 -11.49
C THR A 555 -11.23 -39.83 -12.60
N ALA A 556 -10.85 -40.39 -13.76
CA ALA A 556 -10.49 -39.61 -14.94
C ALA A 556 -11.66 -38.74 -15.45
N GLU A 557 -12.90 -39.22 -15.33
CA GLU A 557 -14.10 -38.48 -15.68
C GLU A 557 -14.35 -37.32 -14.71
N ASP A 558 -14.05 -37.50 -13.42
CA ASP A 558 -14.09 -36.41 -12.44
C ASP A 558 -13.05 -35.33 -12.76
N GLU A 559 -11.85 -35.72 -13.17
CA GLU A 559 -10.81 -34.76 -13.59
C GLU A 559 -11.22 -33.95 -14.81
N LYS A 560 -11.86 -34.57 -15.80
CA LYS A 560 -12.44 -33.85 -16.95
C LYS A 560 -13.52 -32.84 -16.51
N ALA A 561 -14.33 -33.20 -15.52
CA ALA A 561 -15.31 -32.26 -14.96
C ALA A 561 -14.63 -31.07 -14.27
N ILE A 562 -13.54 -31.32 -13.53
CA ILE A 562 -12.72 -30.27 -12.89
C ILE A 562 -12.11 -29.35 -13.95
N GLU A 563 -11.48 -29.93 -14.98
CA GLU A 563 -10.91 -29.17 -16.10
C GLU A 563 -11.95 -28.26 -16.74
N GLN A 564 -13.11 -28.82 -17.11
CA GLN A 564 -14.18 -28.07 -17.75
C GLN A 564 -14.64 -26.91 -16.86
N LYS A 565 -14.82 -27.15 -15.56
CA LYS A 565 -15.19 -26.08 -14.61
C LYS A 565 -14.11 -25.00 -14.54
N ILE A 566 -12.83 -25.35 -14.50
CA ILE A 566 -11.74 -24.37 -14.50
C ILE A 566 -11.80 -23.50 -15.77
N ARG A 567 -11.95 -24.10 -16.96
CA ARG A 567 -12.06 -23.35 -18.23
C ARG A 567 -13.26 -22.38 -18.22
N GLU A 568 -14.37 -22.78 -17.61
CA GLU A 568 -15.58 -21.97 -17.44
C GLU A 568 -15.43 -20.79 -16.47
N ILE A 569 -14.59 -20.89 -15.44
CA ILE A 569 -14.56 -19.91 -14.34
C ILE A 569 -13.24 -19.17 -14.17
N VAL A 570 -12.15 -19.65 -14.76
CA VAL A 570 -10.83 -19.03 -14.57
C VAL A 570 -10.89 -17.55 -14.98
N SER A 571 -10.35 -16.69 -14.14
CA SER A 571 -10.41 -15.24 -14.31
C SER A 571 -9.08 -14.58 -13.95
N THR A 572 -9.00 -13.28 -14.15
CA THR A 572 -7.91 -12.45 -13.63
C THR A 572 -7.88 -12.43 -12.10
N THR A 573 -6.70 -12.17 -11.52
CA THR A 573 -6.54 -11.65 -10.15
C THR A 573 -6.30 -10.13 -10.10
N TRP A 574 -6.43 -9.45 -11.23
CA TRP A 574 -6.06 -8.04 -11.43
C TRP A 574 -4.57 -7.78 -11.21
N HIS A 575 -3.73 -8.80 -11.42
CA HIS A 575 -2.28 -8.74 -11.25
C HIS A 575 -1.55 -8.59 -12.59
N SER A 576 -2.20 -7.92 -13.54
CA SER A 576 -1.68 -7.63 -14.87
C SER A 576 -0.27 -7.04 -14.80
N LEU A 577 0.67 -7.65 -15.51
CA LEU A 577 2.06 -7.18 -15.60
C LEU A 577 2.78 -7.56 -16.90
N GLY A 578 3.93 -6.93 -17.14
CA GLY A 578 4.95 -7.37 -18.09
C GLY A 578 4.84 -6.88 -19.53
N THR A 579 3.82 -6.09 -19.85
CA THR A 579 3.57 -5.59 -21.22
C THR A 579 4.59 -4.60 -21.76
N CYS A 580 5.52 -4.11 -20.93
CA CYS A 580 6.62 -3.23 -21.30
C CYS A 580 7.88 -3.56 -20.48
N LYS A 581 8.31 -4.82 -20.52
CA LYS A 581 9.32 -5.37 -19.60
C LYS A 581 10.71 -4.71 -19.64
N ILE A 582 11.36 -4.73 -18.48
CA ILE A 582 12.80 -4.46 -18.30
C ILE A 582 13.57 -5.62 -18.92
N ALA A 583 14.23 -5.37 -20.05
CA ALA A 583 15.16 -6.31 -20.68
C ALA A 583 15.96 -5.59 -21.78
N SER A 584 16.94 -6.28 -22.34
CA SER A 584 17.57 -5.82 -23.59
C SER A 584 16.59 -5.90 -24.77
N ARG A 585 16.83 -5.11 -25.82
CA ARG A 585 15.96 -5.08 -27.01
C ARG A 585 15.86 -6.46 -27.68
N GLU A 586 16.96 -7.22 -27.71
CA GLU A 586 17.02 -8.56 -28.29
C GLU A 586 16.13 -9.58 -27.56
N LYS A 587 15.86 -9.33 -26.27
CA LYS A 587 14.95 -10.13 -25.44
C LYS A 587 13.52 -9.55 -25.40
N MET A 588 13.15 -8.75 -26.40
CA MET A 588 11.86 -8.03 -26.47
C MET A 588 11.67 -7.03 -25.31
N GLY A 589 12.76 -6.47 -24.80
CA GLY A 589 12.71 -5.43 -23.76
C GLY A 589 12.18 -4.11 -24.30
N VAL A 590 11.39 -3.43 -23.48
CA VAL A 590 10.84 -2.10 -23.77
C VAL A 590 11.58 -1.01 -23.03
N VAL A 591 12.02 -1.30 -21.80
CA VAL A 591 12.81 -0.38 -20.99
C VAL A 591 14.14 -0.98 -20.58
N ASP A 592 15.13 -0.12 -20.35
CA ASP A 592 16.38 -0.49 -19.68
C ASP A 592 16.19 -0.58 -18.14
N PRO A 593 17.22 -1.01 -17.37
CA PRO A 593 17.14 -1.07 -15.91
C PRO A 593 16.92 0.29 -15.21
N THR A 594 17.09 1.41 -15.92
CA THR A 594 16.77 2.77 -15.42
C THR A 594 15.35 3.21 -15.78
N LEU A 595 14.55 2.29 -16.33
CA LEU A 595 13.18 2.45 -16.80
C LEU A 595 13.04 3.42 -17.99
N SER A 596 14.13 3.71 -18.70
CA SER A 596 14.11 4.50 -19.92
C SER A 596 13.60 3.66 -21.08
N VAL A 597 12.66 4.18 -21.86
CA VAL A 597 12.15 3.49 -23.06
C VAL A 597 13.23 3.43 -24.12
N HIS A 598 13.51 2.24 -24.66
CA HIS A 598 14.55 2.05 -25.68
C HIS A 598 14.26 2.86 -26.94
N GLY A 599 15.31 3.49 -27.50
CA GLY A 599 15.25 4.18 -28.79
C GLY A 599 14.64 5.60 -28.77
N VAL A 600 14.17 6.06 -27.61
CA VAL A 600 13.66 7.42 -27.40
C VAL A 600 14.30 8.04 -26.15
N THR A 601 14.17 9.35 -25.95
CA THR A 601 14.72 10.03 -24.77
C THR A 601 13.65 10.84 -24.03
N GLY A 602 13.86 11.13 -22.74
CA GLY A 602 12.90 11.88 -21.92
C GLY A 602 11.59 11.16 -21.62
N LEU A 603 11.50 9.85 -21.90
CA LEU A 603 10.34 9.01 -21.62
C LEU A 603 10.73 7.82 -20.74
N LYS A 604 9.99 7.64 -19.64
CA LYS A 604 10.18 6.52 -18.71
C LYS A 604 8.86 5.84 -18.35
N LEU A 605 8.93 4.60 -17.92
CA LEU A 605 7.76 3.83 -17.46
C LEU A 605 7.88 3.52 -15.96
N ALA A 606 6.80 3.70 -15.21
CA ALA A 606 6.79 3.37 -13.79
C ALA A 606 5.43 2.80 -13.39
N ASP A 607 5.22 1.51 -13.68
CA ASP A 607 4.09 0.71 -13.22
C ASP A 607 4.35 -0.79 -13.48
N LEU A 608 3.34 -1.65 -13.26
CA LEU A 608 3.47 -3.10 -13.45
C LEU A 608 3.63 -3.55 -14.92
N SER A 609 3.69 -2.66 -15.91
CA SER A 609 4.12 -3.03 -17.26
C SER A 609 5.58 -3.48 -17.29
N VAL A 610 6.43 -3.02 -16.35
CA VAL A 610 7.89 -3.17 -16.41
C VAL A 610 8.49 -4.47 -15.86
N PRO A 611 7.89 -5.20 -14.90
CA PRO A 611 8.40 -6.51 -14.47
C PRO A 611 8.56 -7.50 -15.64
N PRO A 612 9.74 -8.10 -15.86
CA PRO A 612 9.94 -9.07 -16.94
C PRO A 612 9.27 -10.42 -16.69
N HIS A 613 9.07 -10.76 -15.42
CA HIS A 613 8.50 -12.02 -14.99
C HIS A 613 7.47 -11.81 -13.88
N ASN A 614 6.58 -12.79 -13.75
CA ASN A 614 5.60 -12.80 -12.68
C ASN A 614 6.24 -12.97 -11.29
N VAL A 615 5.48 -12.63 -10.26
CA VAL A 615 5.89 -12.67 -8.85
C VAL A 615 4.91 -13.52 -8.05
N GLY A 616 5.38 -14.33 -7.10
CA GLY A 616 4.54 -15.22 -6.29
C GLY A 616 3.77 -14.50 -5.18
N ALA A 617 3.05 -13.41 -5.51
CA ALA A 617 2.34 -12.56 -4.57
C ALA A 617 1.26 -11.68 -5.23
N ASN A 618 0.33 -11.16 -4.43
CA ASN A 618 -0.50 -10.04 -4.87
C ASN A 618 0.36 -8.82 -5.21
N THR A 619 0.14 -8.22 -6.37
CA THR A 619 1.11 -7.30 -7.00
C THR A 619 1.06 -5.86 -6.48
N GLY A 620 0.19 -5.56 -5.51
CA GLY A 620 0.15 -4.23 -4.88
C GLY A 620 1.49 -3.86 -4.23
N ASN A 621 2.13 -4.81 -3.55
CA ASN A 621 3.46 -4.62 -2.97
C ASN A 621 4.52 -4.34 -4.05
N THR A 622 4.59 -5.19 -5.08
CA THR A 622 5.52 -5.02 -6.20
C THR A 622 5.34 -3.68 -6.90
N ALA A 623 4.11 -3.20 -7.07
CA ALA A 623 3.83 -1.89 -7.64
C ALA A 623 4.37 -0.73 -6.76
N TYR A 624 4.28 -0.84 -5.43
CA TYR A 624 4.88 0.16 -4.53
C TYR A 624 6.40 0.16 -4.63
N VAL A 625 7.02 -1.03 -4.67
CA VAL A 625 8.47 -1.18 -4.81
C VAL A 625 8.96 -0.62 -6.16
N VAL A 626 8.28 -0.94 -7.25
CA VAL A 626 8.56 -0.36 -8.58
C VAL A 626 8.45 1.16 -8.53
N GLY A 627 7.40 1.72 -7.90
CA GLY A 627 7.23 3.16 -7.75
C GLY A 627 8.34 3.82 -6.94
N GLU A 628 8.72 3.24 -5.80
CA GLU A 628 9.80 3.77 -4.95
C GLU A 628 11.17 3.67 -5.63
N ARG A 629 11.43 2.57 -6.36
CA ARG A 629 12.66 2.40 -7.14
C ARG A 629 12.72 3.35 -8.32
N ALA A 630 11.61 3.53 -9.03
CA ALA A 630 11.48 4.50 -10.12
C ALA A 630 11.74 5.92 -9.63
N ALA A 631 11.14 6.31 -8.50
CA ALA A 631 11.38 7.62 -7.89
C ALA A 631 12.88 7.85 -7.59
N ASP A 632 13.55 6.88 -6.98
CA ASP A 632 14.99 6.98 -6.69
C ASP A 632 15.84 7.14 -7.96
N LEU A 633 15.54 6.39 -9.02
CA LEU A 633 16.22 6.51 -10.31
C LEU A 633 15.99 7.90 -10.93
N PHE A 634 14.76 8.40 -10.90
CA PHE A 634 14.39 9.65 -11.58
C PHE A 634 14.91 10.87 -10.83
N ILE A 635 14.90 10.83 -9.48
CA ILE A 635 15.54 11.84 -8.63
C ILE A 635 17.02 11.98 -8.98
N LYS A 636 17.72 10.85 -9.11
CA LYS A 636 19.15 10.83 -9.47
C LYS A 636 19.40 11.40 -10.87
N GLU A 637 18.61 10.99 -11.85
CA GLU A 637 18.73 11.46 -13.24
C GLU A 637 18.44 12.95 -13.39
N LEU A 638 17.44 13.45 -12.66
CA LEU A 638 17.06 14.86 -12.66
C LEU A 638 17.97 15.74 -11.79
N GLY A 639 18.91 15.14 -11.05
CA GLY A 639 19.82 15.84 -10.13
C GLY A 639 19.13 16.48 -8.92
N LEU A 640 17.96 15.95 -8.51
CA LEU A 640 17.17 16.52 -7.42
C LEU A 640 17.76 16.16 -6.05
N GLY A 641 17.58 17.04 -5.06
CA GLY A 641 18.04 16.81 -3.69
C GLY A 641 19.55 16.98 -3.44
N GLN A 642 20.35 17.38 -4.43
CA GLN A 642 21.79 17.64 -4.25
C GLN A 642 22.13 19.07 -3.77
N GLN A 643 21.13 19.96 -3.61
CA GLN A 643 21.38 21.38 -3.28
C GLN A 643 21.42 21.74 -1.78
N ALA A 644 21.43 20.76 -0.86
CA ALA A 644 21.64 21.03 0.58
C ALA A 644 23.10 20.92 1.05
N ARG A 645 24.08 20.81 0.13
CA ARG A 645 25.52 20.86 0.45
C ARG A 645 26.27 21.75 -0.53
N VAL A 646 26.00 23.05 -0.47
CA VAL A 646 26.96 24.06 -0.92
C VAL A 646 27.13 25.03 0.24
N ASP A 647 27.83 24.56 1.28
CA ASP A 647 28.54 25.49 2.14
C ASP A 647 29.72 26.05 1.33
N SER A 648 29.86 27.37 1.41
CA SER A 648 30.87 28.25 0.86
C SER A 648 32.27 27.64 0.61
N PRO A 649 33.01 28.12 -0.40
CA PRO A 649 34.34 27.60 -0.73
C PRO A 649 35.27 27.75 0.48
N VAL A 650 35.64 26.62 1.09
CA VAL A 650 36.84 26.51 1.89
C VAL A 650 37.98 26.38 0.89
N ASP A 651 38.83 27.39 0.83
CA ASP A 651 40.09 27.41 0.10
C ASP A 651 41.04 26.39 0.73
N ASP A 652 41.09 25.17 0.18
CA ASP A 652 42.10 24.17 0.49
C ASP A 652 43.15 24.12 -0.62
N GLY A 653 44.18 24.94 -0.42
CA GLY A 653 45.39 24.93 -1.21
C GLY A 653 46.01 23.54 -1.33
N GLN A 654 46.28 23.17 -2.58
CA GLN A 654 47.35 22.28 -3.05
C GLN A 654 47.46 20.87 -2.41
N ALA A 655 47.06 19.85 -3.16
CA ALA A 655 47.96 18.74 -3.49
C ALA A 655 47.51 18.01 -4.76
N LYS A 656 48.45 17.89 -5.70
CA LYS A 656 48.31 17.26 -7.02
C LYS A 656 48.29 15.73 -6.93
N GLY A 657 47.44 15.12 -7.77
CA GLY A 657 47.68 13.93 -8.61
C GLY A 657 48.42 12.71 -8.06
N TYR A 658 47.75 11.55 -8.04
CA TYR A 658 48.02 10.37 -8.89
C TYR A 658 47.24 9.15 -8.36
N SER A 659 46.87 8.25 -9.27
CA SER A 659 46.35 6.89 -9.06
C SER A 659 47.16 5.95 -9.99
N PRO A 660 47.06 4.61 -9.93
CA PRO A 660 47.12 3.62 -8.85
C PRO A 660 48.35 2.68 -9.05
N VAL A 661 48.54 1.62 -8.23
CA VAL A 661 49.01 0.25 -8.58
C VAL A 661 49.53 -0.52 -7.35
N ALA A 662 49.35 -1.84 -7.41
CA ALA A 662 49.44 -2.88 -6.40
C ALA A 662 50.84 -3.31 -5.91
N ASP A 663 50.77 -4.10 -4.84
CA ASP A 663 51.61 -5.21 -4.38
C ASP A 663 52.97 -5.03 -3.68
N GLU A 664 53.02 -5.69 -2.52
CA GLU A 664 54.09 -6.45 -1.88
C GLU A 664 55.52 -5.88 -1.84
N GLN A 665 55.95 -5.50 -0.61
CA GLN A 665 57.13 -6.01 0.13
C GLN A 665 57.75 -4.91 1.01
N ALA A 666 57.48 -4.97 2.31
CA ALA A 666 58.44 -4.59 3.36
C ALA A 666 57.93 -5.09 4.73
N LYS A 667 58.17 -6.37 5.00
CA LYS A 667 58.29 -6.89 6.36
C LYS A 667 59.62 -6.40 6.95
N GLU A 668 59.55 -6.04 8.24
CA GLU A 668 60.61 -6.01 9.27
C GLU A 668 60.74 -4.66 9.99
N VAL A 669 59.90 -4.46 11.02
CA VAL A 669 60.39 -4.35 12.41
C VAL A 669 59.34 -5.02 13.29
N GLY A 670 59.70 -6.14 13.92
CA GLY A 670 58.81 -7.00 14.67
C GLY A 670 58.63 -6.60 16.13
N ILE A 671 57.41 -6.80 16.62
CA ILE A 671 57.13 -7.32 17.97
C ILE A 671 55.98 -8.33 17.81
N VAL A 672 56.28 -9.63 17.94
CA VAL A 672 55.30 -10.73 17.88
C VAL A 672 55.14 -11.38 19.25
N SER A 673 53.86 -11.67 19.52
CA SER A 673 53.15 -12.44 20.54
C SER A 673 53.88 -13.50 21.38
N LEU A 674 53.41 -13.58 22.63
CA LEU A 674 53.36 -14.75 23.52
C LEU A 674 52.16 -14.48 24.48
N PHE A 675 51.16 -15.32 24.77
CA PHE A 675 50.90 -16.75 24.54
C PHE A 675 49.38 -17.07 24.70
N ASN A 676 48.93 -18.11 24.01
CA ASN A 676 47.92 -19.08 24.47
C ASN A 676 48.64 -20.23 25.20
N GLY A 677 48.04 -20.82 26.24
CA GLY A 677 48.51 -22.06 26.87
C GLY A 677 47.55 -22.59 27.93
N ASP A 678 47.08 -23.83 27.75
CA ASP A 678 46.38 -24.65 28.74
C ASP A 678 47.34 -25.10 29.87
N ASP A 679 46.99 -24.86 31.15
CA ASP A 679 46.73 -25.93 32.15
C ASP A 679 46.45 -25.36 33.57
N LYS A 680 45.36 -25.88 34.17
CA LYS A 680 45.04 -26.09 35.60
C LYS A 680 45.74 -25.27 36.71
N LYS A 681 44.98 -24.33 37.30
CA LYS A 681 44.57 -24.23 38.74
C LYS A 681 44.29 -22.77 39.14
N ASN A 682 43.02 -22.46 39.46
CA ASN A 682 42.51 -21.49 40.47
C ASN A 682 43.24 -20.12 40.60
N LYS A 683 42.63 -18.95 40.37
CA LYS A 683 41.31 -18.42 40.78
C LYS A 683 40.89 -17.21 39.92
N GLN A 684 39.57 -17.02 39.83
CA GLN A 684 38.76 -16.04 39.08
C GLN A 684 39.19 -14.57 39.13
N LEU A 685 38.98 -13.84 38.02
CA LEU A 685 38.26 -12.55 37.92
C LEU A 685 37.86 -12.31 36.43
N PRO A 686 36.62 -11.87 36.09
CA PRO A 686 36.11 -11.91 34.70
C PRO A 686 36.46 -10.67 33.86
N LYS A 687 36.71 -10.89 32.57
CA LYS A 687 36.76 -9.87 31.52
C LYS A 687 35.33 -9.58 31.06
N THR A 688 34.89 -8.33 31.23
CA THR A 688 33.61 -7.86 30.70
C THR A 688 33.73 -7.46 29.23
N THR A 689 32.72 -7.81 28.43
CA THR A 689 32.64 -7.53 26.98
C THR A 689 31.56 -6.48 26.70
N SER A 690 31.57 -5.87 25.51
CA SER A 690 30.64 -4.82 25.07
C SER A 690 29.13 -5.17 25.14
N ALA A 691 28.79 -6.42 25.47
CA ALA A 691 27.43 -6.84 25.82
C ALA A 691 27.00 -6.38 27.24
N GLU A 692 27.93 -6.18 28.20
CA GLU A 692 27.60 -5.72 29.56
C GLU A 692 27.43 -4.20 29.67
N VAL A 693 28.02 -3.43 28.75
CA VAL A 693 27.75 -1.99 28.64
C VAL A 693 26.34 -1.73 28.07
N ARG A 694 25.82 -2.64 27.23
CA ARG A 694 24.43 -2.59 26.76
C ARG A 694 23.43 -3.05 27.82
N ALA A 695 23.84 -3.89 28.78
CA ALA A 695 23.01 -4.27 29.93
C ALA A 695 22.90 -3.17 31.02
N PHE A 696 23.74 -2.13 30.98
CA PHE A 696 23.66 -1.02 31.95
C PHE A 696 22.64 0.08 31.56
N LEU A 697 22.15 0.10 30.32
CA LEU A 697 21.28 1.17 29.80
C LEU A 697 19.81 0.78 29.60
N LEU A 698 19.42 -0.44 29.97
CA LEU A 698 18.04 -0.93 29.81
C LEU A 698 17.62 -1.78 31.02
N ASP A 699 17.42 -1.14 32.18
CA ASP A 699 16.51 -1.65 33.24
C ASP A 699 16.23 -0.54 34.27
N PHE A 700 15.42 0.46 33.91
CA PHE A 700 15.06 1.58 34.81
C PHE A 700 14.17 1.12 35.99
N ASP A 701 13.50 -0.02 35.87
CA ASP A 701 12.52 -0.53 36.84
C ASP A 701 13.12 -1.40 37.96
N LYS A 702 14.46 -1.54 38.04
CA LYS A 702 15.11 -2.41 39.04
C LYS A 702 16.14 -1.74 39.94
N VAL A 703 16.23 -0.41 39.97
CA VAL A 703 17.15 0.32 40.88
C VAL A 703 16.44 0.70 42.19
N PRO A 704 16.71 0.05 43.34
CA PRO A 704 15.91 0.22 44.56
C PRO A 704 16.16 1.51 45.37
N SER A 705 16.93 2.47 44.86
CA SER A 705 17.51 3.56 45.66
C SER A 705 17.14 4.99 45.23
N TRP A 706 16.10 5.15 44.41
CA TRP A 706 15.53 6.47 44.09
C TRP A 706 14.25 6.68 44.89
N THR A 707 14.25 7.63 45.82
CA THR A 707 13.03 8.11 46.48
C THR A 707 12.58 9.41 45.82
N GLN A 708 11.33 9.42 45.34
CA GLN A 708 10.65 10.63 44.89
C GLN A 708 10.43 11.53 46.10
N THR A 709 11.02 12.73 46.12
CA THR A 709 11.05 13.58 47.33
C THR A 709 10.02 14.71 47.32
N SER A 710 9.47 15.12 46.17
CA SER A 710 8.24 15.95 46.06
C SER A 710 7.88 16.26 44.59
N ARG A 711 6.58 16.47 44.31
CA ARG A 711 6.05 17.08 43.07
C ARG A 711 5.48 18.46 43.42
N LEU A 712 6.07 19.52 42.88
CA LEU A 712 5.58 20.90 43.05
C LEU A 712 5.09 21.42 41.70
N ILE A 713 3.84 21.90 41.66
CA ILE A 713 3.25 22.53 40.48
C ILE A 713 3.60 23.99 40.50
N LYS A 714 4.35 24.45 39.50
CA LYS A 714 4.77 25.85 39.46
C LYS A 714 3.82 26.74 38.65
N ASN A 715 3.14 26.18 37.64
CA ASN A 715 2.26 26.95 36.76
C ASN A 715 1.06 26.11 36.28
N LEU A 716 -0.14 26.68 36.40
CA LEU A 716 -1.40 26.16 35.86
C LEU A 716 -1.88 27.10 34.74
N VAL A 717 -2.18 26.57 33.55
CA VAL A 717 -2.67 27.36 32.42
C VAL A 717 -3.99 26.75 31.93
N VAL A 718 -5.06 27.54 31.92
CA VAL A 718 -6.38 27.09 31.49
C VAL A 718 -6.70 27.71 30.13
N HIS A 719 -7.03 26.88 29.15
CA HIS A 719 -7.48 27.33 27.83
C HIS A 719 -8.99 27.18 27.72
N ARG A 720 -9.69 28.29 27.48
CA ARG A 720 -11.09 28.31 27.07
C ARG A 720 -11.19 28.81 25.64
N SER A 721 -12.12 28.25 24.88
CA SER A 721 -12.44 28.55 23.48
C SER A 721 -12.10 29.98 23.02
N GLY A 722 -10.87 30.17 22.53
CA GLY A 722 -10.40 31.42 21.90
C GLY A 722 -9.64 32.42 22.77
N SER A 723 -9.38 32.19 24.06
CA SER A 723 -8.57 33.09 24.89
C SER A 723 -7.69 32.35 25.92
N GLN A 724 -6.43 32.79 26.09
CA GLN A 724 -5.54 32.33 27.16
C GLN A 724 -5.77 33.17 28.42
N GLU A 725 -6.11 32.52 29.54
CA GLU A 725 -6.01 33.13 30.88
C GLU A 725 -4.94 32.40 31.69
N ILE A 726 -3.97 33.16 32.22
CA ILE A 726 -2.96 32.64 33.14
C ILE A 726 -3.51 32.79 34.56
N VAL A 727 -3.77 31.68 35.24
CA VAL A 727 -4.09 31.68 36.67
C VAL A 727 -2.79 31.46 37.44
N ALA A 728 -2.24 32.53 38.02
CA ALA A 728 -0.91 32.49 38.63
C ALA A 728 -0.87 31.70 39.96
N GLY A 729 0.17 30.86 40.10
CA GLY A 729 0.82 30.42 41.34
C GLY A 729 -0.02 29.67 42.37
N ILE A 730 -0.07 28.34 42.27
CA ILE A 730 -0.64 27.47 43.32
C ILE A 730 0.45 26.49 43.80
N ASP A 731 0.99 26.72 45.00
CA ASP A 731 1.82 25.73 45.70
C ASP A 731 0.89 24.68 46.34
N ALA A 732 0.56 23.62 45.60
CA ALA A 732 -0.25 22.51 46.09
C ALA A 732 0.35 21.15 45.69
N GLU A 733 0.16 20.15 46.55
CA GLU A 733 0.50 18.75 46.26
C GLU A 733 -0.54 18.12 45.31
N GLU A 734 -0.14 17.12 44.52
CA GLU A 734 -0.91 16.57 43.39
C GLU A 734 -2.31 16.06 43.78
N GLY A 735 -2.52 15.66 45.04
CA GLY A 735 -3.80 15.20 45.57
C GLY A 735 -4.86 16.30 45.81
N ASP A 736 -4.46 17.55 45.97
CA ASP A 736 -5.38 18.66 46.34
C ASP A 736 -5.89 19.48 45.14
N ILE A 737 -5.33 19.25 43.95
CA ILE A 737 -5.62 19.99 42.71
C ILE A 737 -7.08 19.85 42.28
N ILE A 738 -7.66 18.66 42.41
CA ILE A 738 -9.04 18.40 41.98
C ILE A 738 -10.01 19.24 42.83
N ASN A 739 -9.75 19.37 44.13
CA ASN A 739 -10.59 20.15 45.03
C ASN A 739 -10.44 21.66 44.77
N VAL A 740 -9.22 22.15 44.53
CA VAL A 740 -8.97 23.57 44.22
C VAL A 740 -9.57 23.98 42.87
N LEU A 741 -9.42 23.15 41.83
CA LEU A 741 -9.99 23.42 40.51
C LEU A 741 -11.53 23.36 40.53
N SER A 742 -12.11 22.46 41.33
CA SER A 742 -13.58 22.32 41.44
C SER A 742 -14.26 23.56 42.00
N ALA A 743 -13.57 24.35 42.83
CA ALA A 743 -14.14 25.50 43.51
C ALA A 743 -14.01 26.83 42.75
N GLN A 744 -13.10 26.93 41.77
CA GLN A 744 -12.78 28.21 41.10
C GLN A 744 -13.14 28.26 39.61
N VAL A 745 -13.28 27.13 38.92
CA VAL A 745 -13.45 27.10 37.46
C VAL A 745 -14.74 26.36 37.09
N GLY A 746 -15.74 27.05 36.54
CA GLY A 746 -16.96 26.40 36.03
C GLY A 746 -16.67 25.44 34.86
N TRP A 747 -17.16 24.20 34.93
CA TRP A 747 -16.69 23.06 34.12
C TRP A 747 -17.49 22.78 32.84
N ALA A 748 -17.64 23.79 31.98
CA ALA A 748 -18.07 23.56 30.60
C ALA A 748 -17.00 24.12 29.65
N ASP A 749 -16.49 23.26 28.77
CA ASP A 749 -15.62 23.57 27.63
C ASP A 749 -14.22 24.18 27.91
N ALA A 750 -13.48 23.65 28.89
CA ALA A 750 -12.10 24.05 29.16
C ALA A 750 -11.08 22.90 29.00
N THR A 751 -9.97 23.19 28.32
CA THR A 751 -8.77 22.32 28.30
C THR A 751 -7.76 22.87 29.30
N ILE A 752 -7.34 22.07 30.27
CA ILE A 752 -6.44 22.50 31.36
C ILE A 752 -5.03 21.94 31.12
N TYR A 753 -4.04 22.83 31.08
CA TYR A 753 -2.62 22.47 30.97
C TYR A 753 -1.94 22.65 32.33
N ILE A 754 -1.27 21.60 32.80
CA ILE A 754 -0.60 21.59 34.10
C ILE A 754 0.89 21.33 33.89
N ASN A 755 1.74 22.29 34.25
CA ASN A 755 3.18 22.13 34.12
C ASN A 755 3.79 21.82 35.51
N THR A 756 4.32 20.61 35.68
CA THR A 756 4.88 20.15 36.97
C THR A 756 6.39 19.98 36.90
N ALA A 757 7.09 20.28 37.99
CA ALA A 757 8.51 19.95 38.12
C ALA A 757 8.66 18.81 39.13
N THR A 758 9.24 17.67 38.71
CA THR A 758 9.47 16.52 39.59
C THR A 758 10.95 16.46 39.97
N HIS A 759 11.25 16.45 41.27
CA HIS A 759 12.62 16.36 41.78
C HIS A 759 12.89 14.95 42.30
N PHE A 760 14.04 14.40 41.91
CA PHE A 760 14.52 13.11 42.39
C PHE A 760 15.85 13.29 43.12
N GLY A 761 15.93 12.80 44.37
CA GLY A 761 17.14 12.88 45.17
C GLY A 761 17.88 11.54 45.20
N TYR A 762 19.20 11.56 44.99
CA TYR A 762 20.09 10.45 45.34
C TYR A 762 21.07 10.94 46.42
N GLN A 763 21.46 10.08 47.37
CA GLN A 763 22.41 10.46 48.43
C GLN A 763 23.72 10.99 47.82
N GLY A 764 23.91 12.31 47.88
CA GLY A 764 25.08 13.02 47.36
C GLY A 764 24.83 14.02 46.22
N GLY A 765 23.61 14.11 45.65
CA GLY A 765 23.28 15.12 44.63
C GLY A 765 21.82 15.09 44.16
N ALA A 766 21.27 16.26 43.82
CA ALA A 766 19.91 16.41 43.31
C ALA A 766 19.90 16.40 41.78
N TYR A 767 19.02 15.58 41.19
CA TYR A 767 18.73 15.62 39.75
C TYR A 767 17.29 16.10 39.55
N GLY A 768 17.10 17.13 38.72
CA GLY A 768 15.78 17.67 38.39
C GLY A 768 15.36 17.26 36.99
N PHE A 769 14.13 16.75 36.83
CA PHE A 769 13.51 16.54 35.53
C PHE A 769 12.28 17.44 35.39
N LYS A 770 12.09 18.03 34.21
CA LYS A 770 10.84 18.73 33.86
C LYS A 770 9.96 17.78 33.06
N ALA A 771 8.76 17.51 33.54
CA ALA A 771 7.77 16.70 32.85
C ALA A 771 6.52 17.54 32.60
N GLN A 772 6.02 17.54 31.35
CA GLN A 772 4.76 18.20 31.01
C GLN A 772 3.63 17.16 31.02
N HIS A 773 2.64 17.40 31.87
CA HIS A 773 1.45 16.55 32.01
C HIS A 773 0.23 17.24 31.39
N TRP A 774 -0.62 16.45 30.74
CA TRP A 774 -1.76 16.92 29.98
C TRP A 774 -2.98 16.14 30.44
N TRP A 775 -4.04 16.85 30.81
CA TRP A 775 -5.30 16.25 31.24
C TRP A 775 -6.41 16.74 30.32
N GLU A 776 -7.02 15.81 29.60
CA GLU A 776 -8.14 16.11 28.71
C GLU A 776 -9.45 15.73 29.41
N PHE A 777 -10.37 16.70 29.52
CA PHE A 777 -11.69 16.53 30.10
C PHE A 777 -12.71 16.23 29.00
N LEU A 778 -13.35 15.07 29.07
CA LEU A 778 -14.41 14.68 28.14
C LEU A 778 -15.72 14.45 28.93
N PRO A 779 -16.71 15.35 28.85
CA PRO A 779 -18.02 15.09 29.45
C PRO A 779 -18.73 13.97 28.68
N LEU A 780 -19.17 12.92 29.37
CA LEU A 780 -19.93 11.83 28.75
C LEU A 780 -21.40 12.23 28.52
N ASP A 781 -21.91 13.25 29.22
CA ASP A 781 -23.24 13.83 29.03
C ASP A 781 -23.17 15.37 29.22
N PRO A 782 -23.56 16.19 28.24
CA PRO A 782 -23.54 17.65 28.35
C PRO A 782 -24.56 18.22 29.36
N ARG A 783 -25.39 17.40 30.02
CA ARG A 783 -26.40 17.84 31.00
C ARG A 783 -26.14 17.36 32.44
N ASP A 784 -25.10 16.55 32.67
CA ASP A 784 -24.77 16.03 34.00
C ASP A 784 -23.25 16.02 34.22
N ALA A 785 -22.75 17.09 34.85
CA ALA A 785 -21.33 17.30 35.12
C ALA A 785 -20.72 16.32 36.15
N SER A 786 -21.53 15.45 36.77
CA SER A 786 -21.06 14.44 37.73
C SER A 786 -20.52 13.17 37.06
N LYS A 787 -20.68 13.02 35.74
CA LYS A 787 -20.23 11.86 34.95
C LYS A 787 -19.11 12.24 33.99
N THR A 788 -17.88 12.24 34.49
CA THR A 788 -16.70 12.66 33.72
C THR A 788 -15.66 11.54 33.67
N ARG A 789 -15.03 11.34 32.51
CA ARG A 789 -13.84 10.49 32.36
C ARG A 789 -12.60 11.37 32.16
N PHE A 790 -11.51 11.00 32.82
CA PHE A 790 -10.22 11.68 32.71
C PHE A 790 -9.30 10.90 31.75
N ARG A 791 -8.63 11.61 30.84
CA ARG A 791 -7.55 11.04 30.03
C ARG A 791 -6.23 11.72 30.42
N HIS A 792 -5.31 10.96 31.02
CA HIS A 792 -3.94 11.40 31.33
C HIS A 792 -3.03 11.08 30.14
N CYS A 793 -2.34 12.09 29.62
CA CYS A 793 -1.27 11.93 28.64
C CYS A 793 0.01 12.59 29.17
N GLU A 794 1.12 11.85 29.14
CA GLU A 794 2.44 12.32 29.54
C GLU A 794 3.32 12.45 28.30
N ARG A 795 3.98 13.60 28.15
CA ARG A 795 4.97 13.82 27.08
C ARG A 795 6.29 14.25 27.73
N MET A 796 7.27 13.35 27.73
CA MET A 796 8.64 13.70 28.11
C MET A 796 9.29 14.46 26.95
N SER A 797 9.53 15.76 27.12
CA SER A 797 10.26 16.58 26.15
C SER A 797 11.67 16.90 26.67
N GLY A 798 12.69 16.38 25.97
CA GLY A 798 14.07 16.87 26.03
C GLY A 798 14.92 16.37 27.20
N TRP A 799 16.03 15.68 26.88
CA TRP A 799 17.12 15.43 27.83
C TRP A 799 17.93 16.71 28.03
N SER A 800 17.84 17.32 29.22
CA SER A 800 18.80 18.34 29.66
C SER A 800 19.42 17.87 30.97
N ALA A 801 20.49 17.10 30.88
CA ALA A 801 21.26 16.69 32.05
C ALA A 801 22.21 17.83 32.45
N PHE A 802 21.88 18.56 33.51
CA PHE A 802 22.84 19.46 34.16
C PHE A 802 23.79 18.62 35.02
N LEU A 803 24.99 18.34 34.51
CA LEU A 803 26.05 17.68 35.27
C LEU A 803 26.83 18.70 36.08
N PHE A 804 26.64 18.68 37.40
CA PHE A 804 27.56 19.30 38.35
C PHE A 804 28.59 18.27 38.83
N TRP A 805 29.83 18.33 38.33
CA TRP A 805 31.01 17.90 39.09
C TRP A 805 32.26 18.68 38.65
N PRO A 806 33.06 19.24 39.58
CA PRO A 806 34.22 20.05 39.23
C PRO A 806 35.47 19.19 38.94
N ARG A 807 36.28 19.68 38.00
CA ARG A 807 37.69 19.28 37.67
C ARG A 807 37.87 18.28 36.52
N SER A 808 37.69 18.76 35.29
CA SER A 808 38.47 18.26 34.15
C SER A 808 38.80 19.40 33.16
N PRO A 809 39.90 19.33 32.39
CA PRO A 809 40.25 20.34 31.37
C PRO A 809 39.18 20.52 30.29
N LEU A 810 38.38 19.47 30.02
CA LEU A 810 37.23 19.49 29.11
C LEU A 810 36.15 20.48 29.57
N HIS A 811 36.03 20.70 30.89
CA HIS A 811 35.07 21.64 31.47
C HIS A 811 35.44 23.11 31.17
N SER A 812 36.72 23.50 31.21
CA SER A 812 37.12 24.89 30.85
C SER A 812 36.87 25.20 29.38
N TRP A 813 37.05 24.20 28.50
CA TRP A 813 36.79 24.36 27.06
C TRP A 813 35.29 24.46 26.75
N LEU A 814 34.47 23.57 27.33
CA LEU A 814 33.01 23.62 27.17
C LEU A 814 32.40 24.88 27.80
N LYS A 815 32.90 25.31 28.97
CA LYS A 815 32.45 26.55 29.61
C LYS A 815 32.78 27.78 28.75
N GLY A 816 33.94 27.82 28.10
CA GLY A 816 34.29 28.88 27.16
C GLY A 816 33.37 28.94 25.94
N LEU A 817 32.91 27.78 25.45
CA LEU A 817 31.94 27.67 24.35
C LEU A 817 30.53 28.15 24.75
N PHE A 818 30.07 27.77 25.94
CA PHE A 818 28.73 28.15 26.43
C PHE A 818 28.65 29.60 26.91
N ASP A 819 29.71 30.15 27.52
CA ASP A 819 29.77 31.56 27.91
C ASP A 819 29.81 32.50 26.68
N GLY A 820 30.28 32.01 25.52
CA GLY A 820 30.19 32.70 24.23
C GLY A 820 28.76 32.71 23.67
N PHE A 821 28.09 31.56 23.70
CA PHE A 821 26.70 31.40 23.27
C PHE A 821 25.72 32.24 24.11
N ASP A 822 25.90 32.30 25.43
CA ASP A 822 25.01 33.06 26.33
C ASP A 822 25.17 34.59 26.18
N LYS A 823 26.34 35.06 25.72
CA LYS A 823 26.57 36.48 25.38
C LYS A 823 25.91 36.88 24.07
N GLU A 824 25.97 36.03 23.05
CA GLU A 824 25.28 36.28 21.76
C GLU A 824 23.76 36.18 21.91
N LEU A 825 23.26 35.26 22.74
CA LEU A 825 21.83 35.12 23.01
C LEU A 825 21.26 36.31 23.81
N LYS A 826 22.02 36.85 24.79
CA LYS A 826 21.61 38.05 25.53
C LYS A 826 21.63 39.32 24.67
N ALA A 827 22.61 39.47 23.79
CA ALA A 827 22.63 40.58 22.83
C ALA A 827 21.43 40.55 21.87
N ALA A 828 21.06 39.36 21.38
CA ALA A 828 19.90 39.17 20.51
C ALA A 828 18.55 39.45 21.20
N VAL A 829 18.44 39.14 22.51
CA VAL A 829 17.20 39.35 23.29
C VAL A 829 17.04 40.81 23.76
N GLU A 830 18.13 41.55 23.97
CA GLU A 830 18.07 42.99 24.28
C GLU A 830 17.76 43.84 23.03
N GLU A 831 18.19 43.43 21.84
CA GLU A 831 17.87 44.11 20.57
C GLU A 831 16.39 43.94 20.18
N GLN A 832 15.77 42.81 20.54
CA GLN A 832 14.37 42.52 20.24
C GLN A 832 13.35 43.19 21.19
N ASN A 833 13.78 43.66 22.37
CA ASN A 833 12.91 44.36 23.35
C ASN A 833 12.97 45.90 23.26
N SER A 834 13.72 46.47 22.32
CA SER A 834 13.77 47.93 22.07
C SER A 834 13.08 48.39 20.79
N SER A 835 12.36 47.49 20.10
CA SER A 835 11.54 47.80 18.93
C SER A 835 10.13 47.22 19.03
N SER A 836 9.36 47.74 20.00
CA SER A 836 7.89 47.75 19.99
C SER A 836 7.38 48.93 20.80
#